data_AF-A0A1E9ADJ3-F1
#
_entry.id   AF-A0A1E9ADJ3-F1
#
_cell.length_a   1.000
_cell.length_b   1.000
_cell.length_c   1.000
_cell.angle_alpha   90.00
_cell.angle_beta   90.00
_cell.angle_gamma   90.00
#
_symmetry.space_group_name_H-M   'P 1'
#
loop_
_entity.id
_entity.type
_entity.pdbx_description
1 polymer ?
#
loop_
_entity_poly.entity_id
_entity_poly.type
_entity_poly.pdbx_seq_one_letter_code
_entity_poly.pdbx_strand_id
1 'polypeptide(L)'
;MEVRKKILIASLIGLSLLTACKKDKVEESPKEEAKIEMQDTKFLDEMENKTTYIDYKLSQFTPSVKDYKVAEDFSNVVNFSEFGNFTPKQKEMLLKNGFVITKPKNLKDNAYSEEPWNYEFDQIHQIYEDNEYKNLASFVTTDSVTHIFHIFYDGFLRNLEKDELYPKSIDLNKRLLAENINLFNEIKNERLRDIQIKNIAFIATGLKLLGSEPENLPGKAKELVDEEMKNVSQGEVWPSNINERNVDYSQLKPRGHYTRSEELKKYFKGTMYFGQVGLFIDKDDKPDEDSILQGLLLTHSIYKNPEILKTWEDLVEPIDFLVESADDLSIREYARTLYGVYGKDFDINKLDDEKNLSSAYKVLSQYPDPQVAGFMGKSFRFMPQRAVMDSVLMQNVVDIARDDKPSDRPIYSGLDLMTSFGNEKALEIQKEDPYNSHWDKYKERTDENISTVEKMEDLDWQKNMYRGWLWMLKSYDQKFGEGYPMFMRNDAWERKDLVSALGSFAELKHDTVLYGKALMAEMGGGGDTDIPKSYVEPNVELYEKLNWLLEFTKVNLKNRDMLSEKYEEKINNFQAMVVKFRDLSIKELQNEPLTEDETLDLLYIGGEMERLMVDFVESSDENEVMYWYEIQNATDRRMPVVVDLMRVVENSVGLPKDEIFSIGTGKPMEIFVIYPHQGKLYMGRGATFSYYEFLNKERLTDEVWQKMVYDEATGFPTWYKDLVTEEKEAIEFDSYGPDYEESMYKE
;
A
#
# COMPACT_ATOMS: atom_id res chain seq x y z
N MET A 1 -39.95 11.14 -77.74
CA MET A 1 -40.58 10.59 -76.53
C MET A 1 -39.48 10.02 -75.63
N GLU A 2 -38.80 10.78 -74.77
CA GLU A 2 -39.36 11.78 -73.84
C GLU A 2 -40.56 11.15 -73.11
N VAL A 3 -40.44 10.75 -71.84
CA VAL A 3 -39.93 11.55 -70.72
C VAL A 3 -38.67 10.99 -70.02
N ARG A 4 -38.38 9.69 -70.10
CA ARG A 4 -37.38 9.00 -69.22
C ARG A 4 -35.90 9.42 -69.36
N LYS A 5 -35.52 10.33 -70.28
CA LYS A 5 -34.17 10.91 -70.36
C LYS A 5 -34.02 12.33 -69.75
N LYS A 6 -35.11 12.99 -69.30
CA LYS A 6 -35.03 14.34 -68.71
C LYS A 6 -34.88 14.37 -67.18
N ILE A 7 -35.11 13.26 -66.47
CA ILE A 7 -34.96 13.20 -65.00
C ILE A 7 -33.49 12.99 -64.59
N LEU A 8 -32.77 12.05 -65.21
CA LEU A 8 -31.37 11.74 -64.90
C LEU A 8 -30.35 12.85 -65.19
N ILE A 9 -30.72 13.87 -65.99
CA ILE A 9 -29.83 15.00 -66.32
C ILE A 9 -30.04 16.17 -65.36
N ALA A 10 -31.23 16.30 -64.75
CA ALA A 10 -31.50 17.34 -63.74
C ALA A 10 -30.75 17.07 -62.42
N SER A 11 -30.73 15.82 -61.96
CA SER A 11 -30.08 15.42 -60.70
C SER A 11 -28.55 15.55 -60.69
N LEU A 12 -27.91 15.65 -61.86
CA LEU A 12 -26.44 15.70 -62.00
C LEU A 12 -25.87 17.11 -62.15
N ILE A 13 -26.71 18.13 -62.37
CA ILE A 13 -26.28 19.54 -62.49
C ILE A 13 -26.57 20.31 -61.19
N GLY A 14 -27.46 19.82 -60.33
CA GLY A 14 -27.75 20.41 -59.02
C GLY A 14 -26.65 20.23 -57.97
N LEU A 15 -25.75 19.25 -58.12
CA LEU A 15 -24.72 18.93 -57.11
C LEU A 15 -23.38 19.65 -57.30
N SER A 16 -23.18 20.42 -58.37
CA SER A 16 -21.85 20.94 -58.76
C SER A 16 -21.68 22.46 -58.67
N LEU A 17 -22.60 23.19 -58.01
CA LEU A 17 -22.61 24.67 -58.01
C LEU A 17 -22.87 25.36 -56.65
N LEU A 18 -22.97 24.62 -55.53
CA LEU A 18 -23.17 25.21 -54.20
C LEU A 18 -22.26 24.58 -53.13
N THR A 19 -21.01 25.06 -53.05
CA THR A 19 -20.27 25.40 -51.79
C THR A 19 -18.86 25.94 -52.06
N ALA A 20 -18.70 26.80 -53.08
CA ALA A 20 -17.44 27.49 -53.34
C ALA A 20 -17.24 28.72 -52.44
N CYS A 21 -16.94 28.50 -51.15
CA CYS A 21 -16.51 29.55 -50.23
C CYS A 21 -15.17 29.16 -49.57
N LYS A 22 -14.10 29.89 -49.90
CA LYS A 22 -12.79 29.71 -49.27
C LYS A 22 -12.81 30.07 -47.78
N LYS A 23 -12.17 29.23 -46.96
CA LYS A 23 -11.07 29.68 -46.11
C LYS A 23 -9.85 28.84 -46.47
N ASP A 24 -8.71 29.49 -46.65
CA ASP A 24 -7.50 28.84 -47.15
C ASP A 24 -6.91 27.92 -46.08
N LYS A 25 -7.01 26.60 -46.28
CA LYS A 25 -6.11 25.66 -45.61
C LYS A 25 -4.73 25.81 -46.25
N VAL A 26 -3.74 26.22 -45.46
CA VAL A 26 -2.35 25.92 -45.78
C VAL A 26 -2.18 24.42 -45.67
N GLU A 27 -1.67 23.78 -46.72
CA GLU A 27 -1.15 22.42 -46.61
C GLU A 27 0.17 22.52 -45.83
N GLU A 28 0.14 22.25 -44.53
CA GLU A 28 1.37 21.87 -43.83
C GLU A 28 1.85 20.57 -44.45
N SER A 29 2.96 20.66 -45.20
CA SER A 29 3.80 19.51 -45.51
C SER A 29 4.09 18.72 -44.24
N PRO A 30 4.16 17.38 -44.29
CA PRO A 30 4.64 16.60 -43.14
C PRO A 30 6.00 17.18 -42.72
N LYS A 31 6.09 17.66 -41.48
CA LYS A 31 7.38 18.01 -40.90
C LYS A 31 8.14 16.69 -40.80
N GLU A 32 9.23 16.56 -41.54
CA GLU A 32 10.22 15.53 -41.23
C GLU A 32 10.70 15.84 -39.81
N GLU A 33 10.29 15.02 -38.85
CA GLU A 33 10.87 15.03 -37.52
C GLU A 33 12.33 14.62 -37.68
N ALA A 34 13.20 15.63 -37.71
CA ALA A 34 14.62 15.47 -37.90
C ALA A 34 15.14 14.55 -36.78
N LYS A 35 15.47 13.31 -37.14
CA LYS A 35 15.92 12.29 -36.20
C LYS A 35 17.07 12.83 -35.37
N ILE A 36 16.87 12.88 -34.06
CA ILE A 36 17.90 13.28 -33.10
C ILE A 36 18.93 12.15 -33.08
N GLU A 37 20.11 12.43 -33.62
CA GLU A 37 21.22 11.47 -33.69
C GLU A 37 21.89 11.39 -32.31
N MET A 38 21.31 10.57 -31.43
CA MET A 38 21.80 10.34 -30.08
C MET A 38 23.05 9.45 -30.06
N GLN A 39 23.93 9.70 -29.09
CA GLN A 39 25.12 8.89 -28.80
C GLN A 39 24.73 7.62 -28.02
N ASP A 40 25.58 6.57 -28.06
CA ASP A 40 25.29 5.29 -27.38
C ASP A 40 25.37 5.43 -25.85
N THR A 41 24.27 5.11 -25.18
CA THR A 41 24.07 5.24 -23.73
C THR A 41 24.07 3.90 -22.97
N LYS A 42 24.28 2.76 -23.64
CA LYS A 42 24.23 1.41 -23.02
C LYS A 42 25.13 1.19 -21.81
N PHE A 43 26.19 2.00 -21.66
CA PHE A 43 27.03 1.96 -20.46
C PHE A 43 26.26 2.30 -19.17
N LEU A 44 25.06 2.90 -19.28
CA LEU A 44 24.14 3.13 -18.16
C LEU A 44 23.35 1.85 -17.81
N ASP A 45 23.06 0.97 -18.77
CA ASP A 45 22.30 -0.27 -18.56
C ASP A 45 23.10 -1.36 -17.81
N GLU A 46 24.43 -1.16 -17.72
CA GLU A 46 25.38 -1.91 -16.88
C GLU A 46 25.44 -1.36 -15.43
N MET A 47 24.72 -0.27 -15.13
CA MET A 47 24.67 0.42 -13.83
C MET A 47 23.28 0.35 -13.16
N GLU A 48 22.41 -0.54 -13.63
CA GLU A 48 21.06 -0.75 -13.06
C GLU A 48 20.97 -2.16 -12.45
N ASN A 49 20.77 -2.26 -11.12
CA ASN A 49 20.56 -3.56 -10.48
C ASN A 49 19.21 -4.15 -10.87
N LYS A 50 19.15 -5.48 -11.00
CA LYS A 50 17.99 -6.18 -11.57
C LYS A 50 17.36 -7.09 -10.51
N THR A 51 16.05 -6.90 -10.31
CA THR A 51 15.23 -7.79 -9.47
C THR A 51 15.38 -9.23 -9.94
N THR A 52 15.59 -10.13 -8.99
CA THR A 52 15.71 -11.57 -9.22
C THR A 52 14.32 -12.19 -9.11
N TYR A 53 13.85 -12.81 -10.19
CA TYR A 53 12.56 -13.51 -10.22
C TYR A 53 12.67 -14.91 -9.60
N ILE A 54 11.55 -15.41 -9.08
CA ILE A 54 11.42 -16.73 -8.49
C ILE A 54 10.17 -17.39 -9.06
N ASP A 55 10.29 -18.64 -9.51
CA ASP A 55 9.17 -19.39 -10.08
C ASP A 55 8.04 -19.57 -9.05
N TYR A 56 6.85 -19.07 -9.35
CA TYR A 56 5.63 -19.38 -8.60
C TYR A 56 5.08 -20.75 -9.00
N LYS A 57 4.48 -21.45 -8.03
CA LYS A 57 3.82 -22.74 -8.26
C LYS A 57 2.74 -23.00 -7.21
N LEU A 58 1.49 -23.10 -7.65
CA LEU A 58 0.38 -23.52 -6.81
C LEU A 58 0.40 -25.05 -6.56
N SER A 59 0.39 -25.46 -5.29
CA SER A 59 0.24 -26.85 -4.89
C SER A 59 -1.01 -27.53 -5.48
N GLN A 60 -0.87 -28.81 -5.82
CA GLN A 60 -1.89 -29.59 -6.51
C GLN A 60 -2.55 -30.56 -5.54
N PHE A 61 -3.82 -30.31 -5.21
CA PHE A 61 -4.64 -31.11 -4.30
C PHE A 61 -6.02 -31.39 -4.92
N THR A 62 -6.91 -32.06 -4.20
CA THR A 62 -8.31 -32.21 -4.60
C THR A 62 -9.20 -32.12 -3.36
N PRO A 63 -10.06 -31.09 -3.25
CA PRO A 63 -10.93 -30.91 -2.10
C PRO A 63 -12.00 -32.01 -2.07
N SER A 64 -12.30 -32.52 -0.88
CA SER A 64 -13.09 -33.75 -0.70
C SER A 64 -14.01 -33.73 0.54
N VAL A 65 -14.13 -32.58 1.20
CA VAL A 65 -15.05 -32.36 2.31
C VAL A 65 -16.48 -32.64 1.85
N LYS A 66 -17.16 -33.55 2.54
CA LYS A 66 -18.53 -33.95 2.23
C LYS A 66 -19.50 -32.90 2.73
N ASP A 67 -20.63 -32.74 2.03
CA ASP A 67 -21.74 -31.93 2.52
C ASP A 67 -22.22 -32.40 3.90
N TYR A 68 -22.44 -31.44 4.78
CA TYR A 68 -22.97 -31.62 6.14
C TYR A 68 -24.12 -30.63 6.38
N LYS A 69 -24.91 -30.85 7.45
CA LYS A 69 -25.91 -29.89 7.93
C LYS A 69 -25.74 -29.72 9.45
N VAL A 70 -25.71 -28.48 9.91
CA VAL A 70 -25.83 -28.16 11.35
C VAL A 70 -27.26 -28.45 11.80
N ALA A 71 -27.44 -29.11 12.95
CA ALA A 71 -28.75 -29.32 13.55
C ALA A 71 -29.31 -27.99 14.08
N GLU A 72 -30.63 -27.79 14.03
CA GLU A 72 -31.29 -26.53 14.45
C GLU A 72 -31.15 -26.24 15.96
N ASP A 73 -30.77 -27.25 16.75
CA ASP A 73 -30.43 -27.19 18.17
C ASP A 73 -28.91 -27.30 18.45
N PHE A 74 -28.09 -27.33 17.39
CA PHE A 74 -26.63 -27.56 17.41
C PHE A 74 -26.17 -28.90 18.03
N SER A 75 -27.08 -29.85 18.27
CA SER A 75 -26.79 -31.13 18.95
C SER A 75 -25.79 -32.06 18.25
N ASN A 76 -25.41 -31.76 16.99
CA ASN A 76 -24.40 -32.50 16.24
C ASN A 76 -23.04 -31.79 16.14
N VAL A 77 -22.87 -30.63 16.79
CA VAL A 77 -21.60 -29.91 16.92
C VAL A 77 -21.01 -30.23 18.30
N VAL A 78 -19.91 -30.99 18.33
CA VAL A 78 -19.42 -31.70 19.52
C VAL A 78 -19.15 -30.78 20.70
N ASN A 79 -18.53 -29.62 20.44
CA ASN A 79 -18.05 -28.67 21.43
C ASN A 79 -18.86 -27.36 21.48
N PHE A 80 -20.09 -27.34 20.97
CA PHE A 80 -20.89 -26.10 20.87
C PHE A 80 -21.09 -25.39 22.22
N SER A 81 -21.17 -26.13 23.33
CA SER A 81 -21.33 -25.60 24.68
C SER A 81 -20.09 -24.89 25.24
N GLU A 82 -18.88 -25.19 24.73
CA GLU A 82 -17.62 -24.60 25.22
C GLU A 82 -17.54 -23.09 24.89
N PHE A 83 -18.19 -22.66 23.81
CA PHE A 83 -18.26 -21.25 23.41
C PHE A 83 -19.36 -20.44 24.13
N GLY A 84 -20.01 -21.03 25.14
CA GLY A 84 -21.03 -20.40 25.97
C GLY A 84 -22.32 -20.05 25.23
N ASN A 85 -23.01 -19.01 25.68
CA ASN A 85 -24.29 -18.60 25.10
C ASN A 85 -24.12 -17.80 23.80
N PHE A 86 -25.03 -18.04 22.85
CA PHE A 86 -25.21 -17.26 21.63
C PHE A 86 -26.65 -16.72 21.55
N THR A 87 -26.80 -15.48 21.08
CA THR A 87 -28.10 -14.83 20.88
C THR A 87 -28.92 -15.52 19.78
N PRO A 88 -30.25 -15.26 19.67
CA PRO A 88 -31.05 -15.77 18.56
C PRO A 88 -30.51 -15.36 17.17
N LYS A 89 -30.00 -14.13 17.01
CA LYS A 89 -29.40 -13.66 15.75
C LYS A 89 -28.08 -14.36 15.46
N GLN A 90 -27.22 -14.53 16.46
CA GLN A 90 -25.96 -15.27 16.30
C GLN A 90 -26.21 -16.73 15.89
N LYS A 91 -27.22 -17.38 16.50
CA LYS A 91 -27.66 -18.74 16.12
C LYS A 91 -28.26 -18.80 14.72
N GLU A 92 -29.03 -17.79 14.29
CA GLU A 92 -29.53 -17.69 12.92
C GLU A 92 -28.38 -17.61 11.90
N MET A 93 -27.37 -16.76 12.15
CA MET A 93 -26.19 -16.65 11.27
C MET A 93 -25.40 -17.97 11.22
N LEU A 94 -25.16 -18.62 12.37
CA LEU A 94 -24.49 -19.93 12.42
C LEU A 94 -25.24 -21.02 11.63
N LEU A 95 -26.57 -21.07 11.70
CA LEU A 95 -27.37 -22.04 10.93
C LEU A 95 -27.44 -21.72 9.44
N LYS A 96 -27.44 -20.43 9.08
CA LYS A 96 -27.55 -19.94 7.69
C LYS A 96 -26.22 -20.03 6.93
N ASN A 97 -25.14 -19.57 7.56
CA ASN A 97 -23.84 -19.36 6.91
C ASN A 97 -22.80 -20.42 7.32
N GLY A 98 -23.03 -21.17 8.41
CA GLY A 98 -22.01 -22.01 9.05
C GLY A 98 -21.03 -21.24 9.96
N PHE A 99 -21.16 -19.91 10.05
CA PHE A 99 -20.33 -19.04 10.87
C PHE A 99 -21.08 -17.79 11.37
N VAL A 100 -20.52 -17.09 12.35
CA VAL A 100 -20.94 -15.74 12.78
C VAL A 100 -19.74 -14.88 13.15
N ILE A 101 -19.78 -13.58 12.81
CA ILE A 101 -18.81 -12.56 13.21
C ILE A 101 -19.47 -11.63 14.23
N THR A 102 -18.81 -11.36 15.36
CA THR A 102 -19.37 -10.56 16.45
C THR A 102 -18.59 -9.27 16.67
N LYS A 103 -19.29 -8.17 17.01
CA LYS A 103 -18.69 -6.86 17.22
C LYS A 103 -17.66 -6.90 18.38
N PRO A 104 -16.48 -6.27 18.22
CA PRO A 104 -15.42 -6.27 19.23
C PRO A 104 -15.65 -5.26 20.36
N LYS A 105 -15.25 -5.62 21.58
CA LYS A 105 -15.61 -4.93 22.83
C LYS A 105 -14.50 -3.97 23.30
N ASN A 106 -14.81 -3.17 24.33
CA ASN A 106 -13.86 -2.35 25.09
C ASN A 106 -13.76 -2.89 26.53
N LEU A 107 -12.57 -2.84 27.13
CA LEU A 107 -12.42 -3.05 28.58
C LEU A 107 -12.89 -1.82 29.35
N LYS A 108 -13.57 -2.05 30.48
CA LYS A 108 -14.07 -0.99 31.37
C LYS A 108 -13.03 -0.52 32.39
N ASP A 109 -12.12 -1.41 32.76
CA ASP A 109 -10.96 -1.17 33.60
C ASP A 109 -9.79 -2.00 33.05
N ASN A 110 -8.57 -1.46 33.08
CA ASN A 110 -7.32 -2.19 32.90
C ASN A 110 -6.31 -1.65 33.93
N ALA A 111 -5.66 -2.52 34.70
CA ALA A 111 -4.69 -2.12 35.72
C ALA A 111 -3.30 -1.77 35.17
N TYR A 112 -3.05 -2.03 33.88
CA TYR A 112 -1.73 -1.99 33.24
C TYR A 112 -1.60 -0.95 32.11
N SER A 113 -2.61 -0.08 31.92
CA SER A 113 -2.60 0.97 30.89
C SER A 113 -2.59 2.36 31.51
N GLU A 114 -1.72 3.24 31.01
CA GLU A 114 -1.71 4.66 31.41
C GLU A 114 -2.86 5.46 30.77
N GLU A 115 -3.44 4.94 29.68
CA GLU A 115 -4.55 5.57 28.96
C GLU A 115 -5.93 5.07 29.49
N PRO A 116 -6.90 5.97 29.75
CA PRO A 116 -8.20 5.63 30.34
C PRO A 116 -9.19 4.96 29.36
N TRP A 117 -8.69 4.32 28.30
CA TRP A 117 -9.48 3.71 27.23
C TRP A 117 -8.72 2.55 26.59
N ASN A 118 -9.29 1.34 26.64
CA ASN A 118 -8.63 0.10 26.25
C ASN A 118 -9.58 -0.85 25.52
N TYR A 119 -9.06 -1.57 24.52
CA TYR A 119 -9.81 -2.61 23.81
C TYR A 119 -9.84 -3.91 24.64
N GLU A 120 -10.74 -4.84 24.31
CA GLU A 120 -10.72 -6.21 24.87
C GLU A 120 -9.55 -7.01 24.34
N PHE A 121 -9.29 -6.89 23.03
CA PHE A 121 -8.09 -7.34 22.36
C PHE A 121 -7.55 -6.13 21.59
N ASP A 122 -6.31 -5.74 21.87
CA ASP A 122 -5.61 -4.73 21.07
C ASP A 122 -5.15 -5.33 19.72
N GLN A 123 -5.09 -6.66 19.58
CA GLN A 123 -4.55 -7.38 18.43
C GLN A 123 -5.18 -8.74 18.09
N ILE A 124 -5.01 -9.20 16.83
CA ILE A 124 -5.52 -10.49 16.34
C ILE A 124 -5.03 -11.70 17.17
N HIS A 125 -3.73 -11.80 17.45
CA HIS A 125 -3.15 -13.02 18.02
C HIS A 125 -3.67 -13.30 19.44
N GLN A 126 -4.06 -12.25 20.18
CA GLN A 126 -4.63 -12.31 21.53
C GLN A 126 -5.96 -13.07 21.58
N ILE A 127 -6.71 -13.16 20.48
CA ILE A 127 -7.92 -14.00 20.40
C ILE A 127 -7.55 -15.50 20.37
N TYR A 128 -6.38 -15.84 19.83
CA TYR A 128 -5.84 -17.21 19.83
C TYR A 128 -5.12 -17.55 21.14
N GLU A 129 -4.45 -16.59 21.80
CA GLU A 129 -4.01 -16.73 23.21
C GLU A 129 -5.22 -16.97 24.13
N ASP A 130 -6.29 -16.19 23.99
CA ASP A 130 -7.53 -16.36 24.75
C ASP A 130 -8.29 -17.65 24.38
N ASN A 131 -7.96 -18.31 23.26
CA ASN A 131 -8.37 -19.69 23.00
C ASN A 131 -7.54 -20.68 23.83
N GLU A 132 -6.21 -20.56 23.83
CA GLU A 132 -5.29 -21.41 24.63
C GLU A 132 -5.66 -21.35 26.11
N TYR A 133 -5.75 -20.14 26.68
CA TYR A 133 -6.12 -19.94 28.10
C TYR A 133 -7.49 -20.50 28.48
N LYS A 134 -8.42 -20.63 27.53
CA LYS A 134 -9.76 -21.19 27.74
C LYS A 134 -9.92 -22.63 27.23
N ASN A 135 -8.85 -23.25 26.73
CA ASN A 135 -8.83 -24.54 26.03
C ASN A 135 -9.88 -24.66 24.90
N LEU A 136 -10.11 -23.57 24.16
CA LEU A 136 -11.04 -23.52 23.03
C LEU A 136 -10.36 -23.94 21.73
N ALA A 137 -11.11 -24.57 20.82
CA ALA A 137 -10.62 -24.85 19.48
C ALA A 137 -10.42 -23.56 18.67
N SER A 138 -9.24 -23.41 18.07
CA SER A 138 -8.93 -22.28 17.18
C SER A 138 -9.48 -22.52 15.77
N PHE A 139 -10.02 -21.47 15.15
CA PHE A 139 -10.22 -21.41 13.70
C PHE A 139 -9.21 -20.40 13.13
N VAL A 140 -8.08 -20.89 12.61
CA VAL A 140 -6.97 -20.03 12.18
C VAL A 140 -7.30 -19.40 10.82
N THR A 141 -7.61 -18.11 10.84
CA THR A 141 -8.01 -17.34 9.65
C THR A 141 -6.81 -16.93 8.79
N THR A 142 -7.05 -16.70 7.49
CA THR A 142 -6.04 -16.08 6.61
C THR A 142 -5.70 -14.66 7.05
N ASP A 143 -6.69 -13.92 7.58
CA ASP A 143 -6.58 -12.57 8.11
C ASP A 143 -5.36 -12.42 9.03
N SER A 144 -5.21 -13.36 9.98
CA SER A 144 -4.12 -13.40 10.94
C SER A 144 -2.74 -13.47 10.29
N VAL A 145 -2.60 -14.24 9.22
CA VAL A 145 -1.33 -14.48 8.52
C VAL A 145 -0.99 -13.34 7.58
N THR A 146 -2.00 -12.72 6.95
CA THR A 146 -1.82 -11.47 6.19
C THR A 146 -1.45 -10.29 7.10
N HIS A 147 -1.97 -10.26 8.33
CA HIS A 147 -1.60 -9.26 9.33
C HIS A 147 -0.15 -9.46 9.82
N ILE A 148 0.33 -10.71 9.97
CA ILE A 148 1.77 -10.97 10.25
C ILE A 148 2.65 -10.53 9.08
N PHE A 149 2.17 -10.58 7.84
CA PHE A 149 2.91 -10.02 6.71
C PHE A 149 3.02 -8.48 6.76
N HIS A 150 1.97 -7.78 7.19
CA HIS A 150 2.02 -6.33 7.47
C HIS A 150 3.02 -6.00 8.58
N ILE A 151 3.06 -6.80 9.66
CA ILE A 151 4.01 -6.64 10.77
C ILE A 151 5.45 -6.81 10.30
N PHE A 152 5.70 -7.81 9.46
CA PHE A 152 6.97 -8.04 8.79
C PHE A 152 7.36 -6.88 7.86
N TYR A 153 6.45 -6.44 6.99
CA TYR A 153 6.70 -5.43 5.97
C TYR A 153 6.99 -4.06 6.60
N ASP A 154 6.10 -3.57 7.46
CA ASP A 154 6.27 -2.30 8.18
C ASP A 154 7.57 -2.36 8.99
N GLY A 155 7.75 -3.44 9.77
CA GLY A 155 8.93 -3.71 10.59
C GLY A 155 10.23 -3.63 9.81
N PHE A 156 10.34 -4.33 8.68
CA PHE A 156 11.51 -4.26 7.83
C PHE A 156 11.76 -2.84 7.29
N LEU A 157 10.70 -2.15 6.85
CA LEU A 157 10.82 -0.80 6.28
C LEU A 157 11.33 0.23 7.29
N ARG A 158 10.87 0.22 8.55
CA ARG A 158 11.33 1.20 9.57
C ARG A 158 12.82 1.10 9.79
N ASN A 159 13.28 -0.13 9.98
CA ASN A 159 14.64 -0.45 10.38
C ASN A 159 15.59 -0.09 9.22
N LEU A 160 15.20 -0.46 8.00
CA LEU A 160 15.89 -0.04 6.78
C LEU A 160 15.96 1.49 6.63
N GLU A 161 14.84 2.20 6.83
CA GLU A 161 14.83 3.66 6.71
C GLU A 161 15.68 4.36 7.77
N LYS A 162 15.64 3.88 9.01
CA LYS A 162 16.30 4.49 10.17
C LYS A 162 17.80 4.26 10.15
N ASP A 163 18.23 3.03 9.92
CA ASP A 163 19.61 2.59 10.13
C ASP A 163 20.46 2.69 8.85
N GLU A 164 19.87 2.53 7.66
CA GLU A 164 20.58 2.62 6.37
C GLU A 164 20.19 3.87 5.57
N LEU A 165 18.91 4.04 5.21
CA LEU A 165 18.51 5.05 4.22
C LEU A 165 18.64 6.49 4.74
N TYR A 166 18.33 6.76 6.01
CA TYR A 166 18.46 8.11 6.59
C TYR A 166 19.93 8.56 6.70
N PRO A 167 20.88 7.75 7.23
CA PRO A 167 22.30 8.05 7.14
C PRO A 167 22.82 8.22 5.71
N LYS A 168 22.44 7.33 4.77
CA LYS A 168 22.81 7.45 3.35
C LYS A 168 22.23 8.71 2.70
N SER A 169 21.00 9.12 3.06
CA SER A 169 20.38 10.36 2.59
C SER A 169 21.14 11.60 3.04
N ILE A 170 21.62 11.63 4.29
CA ILE A 170 22.46 12.73 4.80
C ILE A 170 23.82 12.76 4.09
N ASP A 171 24.48 11.60 3.91
CA ASP A 171 25.79 11.51 3.24
C ASP A 171 25.71 11.91 1.76
N LEU A 172 24.73 11.35 1.04
CA LEU A 172 24.39 11.69 -0.34
C LEU A 172 24.22 13.20 -0.52
N ASN A 173 23.36 13.83 0.28
CA ASN A 173 23.06 15.25 0.14
C ASN A 173 24.21 16.16 0.60
N LYS A 174 25.05 15.74 1.56
CA LYS A 174 26.31 16.45 1.89
C LYS A 174 27.29 16.44 0.73
N ARG A 175 27.54 15.27 0.13
CA ARG A 175 28.45 15.11 -1.00
C ARG A 175 27.94 15.83 -2.24
N LEU A 176 26.65 15.69 -2.53
CA LEU A 176 25.99 16.36 -3.65
C LEU A 176 25.99 17.88 -3.48
N LEU A 177 25.77 18.41 -2.27
CA LEU A 177 25.91 19.84 -1.99
C LEU A 177 27.34 20.34 -2.26
N ALA A 178 28.35 19.63 -1.76
CA ALA A 178 29.75 19.97 -2.00
C ALA A 178 30.11 19.94 -3.49
N GLU A 179 29.67 18.92 -4.23
CA GLU A 179 29.92 18.83 -5.67
C GLU A 179 29.16 19.92 -6.46
N ASN A 180 27.93 20.26 -6.06
CA ASN A 180 27.19 21.37 -6.68
C ASN A 180 27.85 22.74 -6.42
N ILE A 181 28.47 22.93 -5.25
CA ILE A 181 29.28 24.12 -4.94
C ILE A 181 30.60 24.13 -5.75
N ASN A 182 31.26 22.98 -5.95
CA ASN A 182 32.41 22.86 -6.83
C ASN A 182 32.03 23.22 -8.28
N LEU A 183 30.95 22.64 -8.79
CA LEU A 183 30.43 22.90 -10.13
C LEU A 183 30.07 24.39 -10.34
N PHE A 184 29.47 25.04 -9.33
CA PHE A 184 29.24 26.49 -9.34
C PHE A 184 30.54 27.32 -9.43
N ASN A 185 31.68 26.80 -8.97
CA ASN A 185 32.98 27.46 -9.14
C ASN A 185 33.65 27.14 -10.49
N GLU A 186 33.30 26.00 -11.12
CA GLU A 186 33.77 25.61 -12.46
C GLU A 186 33.05 26.37 -13.59
N ILE A 187 31.73 26.60 -13.47
CA ILE A 187 30.89 27.24 -14.49
C ILE A 187 31.20 28.75 -14.62
N LYS A 188 31.40 29.21 -15.85
CA LYS A 188 31.65 30.63 -16.20
C LYS A 188 30.45 31.32 -16.87
N ASN A 189 29.52 30.55 -17.42
CA ASN A 189 28.29 31.04 -18.02
C ASN A 189 27.35 31.60 -16.93
N GLU A 190 26.93 32.86 -17.03
CA GLU A 190 26.15 33.55 -15.98
C GLU A 190 24.76 32.95 -15.77
N ARG A 191 24.06 32.53 -16.85
CA ARG A 191 22.75 31.83 -16.75
C ARG A 191 22.89 30.54 -15.96
N LEU A 192 23.85 29.71 -16.35
CA LEU A 192 24.10 28.42 -15.70
C LEU A 192 24.58 28.58 -14.24
N ARG A 193 25.28 29.67 -13.90
CA ARG A 193 25.65 29.99 -12.50
C ARG A 193 24.43 30.32 -11.65
N ASP A 194 23.48 31.11 -12.14
CA ASP A 194 22.27 31.47 -11.38
C ASP A 194 21.26 30.32 -11.29
N ILE A 195 21.18 29.45 -12.31
CA ILE A 195 20.46 28.16 -12.21
C ILE A 195 21.14 27.24 -11.17
N GLN A 196 22.47 27.17 -11.16
CA GLN A 196 23.20 26.33 -10.19
C GLN A 196 23.06 26.83 -8.74
N ILE A 197 22.76 28.12 -8.52
CA ILE A 197 22.35 28.64 -7.21
C ILE A 197 21.02 28.03 -6.74
N LYS A 198 20.04 27.84 -7.63
CA LYS A 198 18.78 27.14 -7.31
C LYS A 198 19.04 25.68 -6.91
N ASN A 199 19.98 25.00 -7.56
CA ASN A 199 20.39 23.63 -7.18
C ASN A 199 21.04 23.56 -5.80
N ILE A 200 21.99 24.45 -5.52
CA ILE A 200 22.63 24.53 -4.19
C ILE A 200 21.58 24.80 -3.10
N ALA A 201 20.61 25.70 -3.36
CA ALA A 201 19.52 25.98 -2.43
C ALA A 201 18.58 24.77 -2.24
N PHE A 202 18.18 24.08 -3.31
CA PHE A 202 17.33 22.89 -3.26
C PHE A 202 17.93 21.77 -2.39
N ILE A 203 19.20 21.41 -2.63
CA ILE A 203 19.91 20.38 -1.87
C ILE A 203 20.09 20.84 -0.41
N ALA A 204 20.43 22.10 -0.19
CA ALA A 204 20.63 22.66 1.14
C ALA A 204 19.34 22.71 1.99
N THR A 205 18.18 23.03 1.40
CA THR A 205 16.88 22.96 2.08
C THR A 205 16.57 21.51 2.49
N GLY A 206 16.67 20.55 1.57
CA GLY A 206 16.40 19.15 1.88
C GLY A 206 17.36 18.57 2.92
N LEU A 207 18.66 18.90 2.85
CA LEU A 207 19.66 18.50 3.86
C LEU A 207 19.35 19.09 5.25
N LYS A 208 18.85 20.34 5.30
CA LYS A 208 18.39 20.99 6.54
C LYS A 208 17.13 20.34 7.12
N LEU A 209 16.22 19.87 6.26
CA LEU A 209 15.03 19.09 6.66
C LEU A 209 15.39 17.69 7.17
N LEU A 210 16.45 17.06 6.62
CA LEU A 210 17.11 15.88 7.19
C LEU A 210 17.85 16.15 8.51
N GLY A 211 17.80 17.37 9.06
CA GLY A 211 18.39 17.73 10.35
C GLY A 211 19.90 17.98 10.33
N SER A 212 20.51 18.14 9.15
CA SER A 212 21.91 18.53 9.00
C SER A 212 22.02 19.95 8.47
N GLU A 213 22.68 20.86 9.18
CA GLU A 213 22.91 22.21 8.66
C GLU A 213 23.82 22.17 7.41
N PRO A 214 23.46 22.88 6.32
CA PRO A 214 24.27 22.96 5.10
C PRO A 214 25.42 23.96 5.23
N GLU A 215 26.63 23.55 4.85
CA GLU A 215 27.83 24.38 4.93
C GLU A 215 28.19 25.08 3.62
N ASN A 216 29.05 26.11 3.70
CA ASN A 216 29.72 26.78 2.57
C ASN A 216 28.79 27.40 1.50
N LEU A 217 27.52 27.67 1.83
CA LEU A 217 26.53 28.24 0.91
C LEU A 217 26.93 29.64 0.37
N PRO A 218 26.84 29.87 -0.96
CA PRO A 218 26.84 31.22 -1.52
C PRO A 218 25.67 32.07 -1.00
N GLY A 219 25.85 33.39 -0.90
CA GLY A 219 24.85 34.31 -0.32
C GLY A 219 23.43 34.16 -0.88
N LYS A 220 23.27 34.24 -2.22
CA LYS A 220 21.97 34.02 -2.90
C LYS A 220 21.33 32.67 -2.54
N ALA A 221 22.12 31.59 -2.47
CA ALA A 221 21.60 30.27 -2.18
C ALA A 221 21.10 30.17 -0.73
N LYS A 222 21.79 30.82 0.21
CA LYS A 222 21.31 30.92 1.59
C LYS A 222 20.01 31.72 1.69
N GLU A 223 19.89 32.84 0.98
CA GLU A 223 18.67 33.66 0.94
C GLU A 223 17.46 32.83 0.47
N LEU A 224 17.63 32.03 -0.60
CA LEU A 224 16.60 31.10 -1.08
C LEU A 224 16.24 30.01 -0.05
N VAL A 225 17.21 29.42 0.66
CA VAL A 225 16.94 28.43 1.73
C VAL A 225 16.18 29.07 2.89
N ASP A 226 16.59 30.26 3.33
CA ASP A 226 15.94 30.99 4.42
C ASP A 226 14.54 31.51 4.02
N GLU A 227 14.18 31.55 2.73
CA GLU A 227 12.82 31.81 2.21
C GLU A 227 12.00 30.53 2.06
N GLU A 228 12.57 29.49 1.48
CA GLU A 228 11.90 28.19 1.30
C GLU A 228 11.50 27.55 2.63
N MET A 229 12.34 27.67 3.66
CA MET A 229 12.04 27.20 5.02
C MET A 229 10.85 27.95 5.66
N LYS A 230 10.47 29.15 5.18
CA LYS A 230 9.26 29.85 5.63
C LYS A 230 8.01 29.16 5.08
N ASN A 231 8.01 28.79 3.81
CA ASN A 231 6.91 28.05 3.17
C ASN A 231 6.70 26.69 3.87
N VAL A 232 7.78 25.95 4.13
CA VAL A 232 7.75 24.69 4.88
C VAL A 232 7.18 24.88 6.30
N SER A 233 7.47 26.02 6.94
CA SER A 233 6.95 26.34 8.28
C SER A 233 5.49 26.79 8.29
N GLN A 234 4.94 27.21 7.15
CA GLN A 234 3.52 27.55 6.99
C GLN A 234 2.68 26.29 6.74
N GLY A 235 3.18 25.35 5.93
CA GLY A 235 2.48 24.09 5.65
C GLY A 235 1.23 24.24 4.77
N GLU A 236 1.16 25.31 3.97
CA GLU A 236 0.08 25.58 3.02
C GLU A 236 0.49 25.24 1.57
N VAL A 237 -0.42 25.41 0.59
CA VAL A 237 -0.07 25.32 -0.84
C VAL A 237 0.48 26.67 -1.29
N TRP A 238 1.76 26.73 -1.66
CA TRP A 238 2.44 28.00 -1.99
C TRP A 238 3.53 27.83 -3.07
N PRO A 239 3.85 28.87 -3.87
CA PRO A 239 4.98 28.82 -4.80
C PRO A 239 6.33 28.58 -4.11
N SER A 240 7.08 27.56 -4.56
CA SER A 240 8.46 27.33 -4.12
C SER A 240 9.41 28.36 -4.75
N ASN A 241 10.38 28.79 -3.93
CA ASN A 241 11.42 29.74 -4.34
C ASN A 241 12.50 29.07 -5.23
N ILE A 242 12.45 27.74 -5.38
CA ILE A 242 13.33 26.97 -6.26
C ILE A 242 12.76 26.94 -7.68
N ASN A 243 11.55 26.38 -7.87
CA ASN A 243 10.99 26.07 -9.18
C ASN A 243 9.86 27.02 -9.64
N GLU A 244 9.45 27.99 -8.81
CA GLU A 244 8.34 28.93 -9.08
C GLU A 244 6.97 28.25 -9.33
N ARG A 245 6.79 26.99 -8.90
CA ARG A 245 5.53 26.24 -8.96
C ARG A 245 4.93 26.08 -7.57
N ASN A 246 3.60 25.94 -7.50
CA ASN A 246 2.89 25.62 -6.26
C ASN A 246 3.32 24.25 -5.73
N VAL A 247 3.65 24.19 -4.44
CA VAL A 247 3.99 22.98 -3.69
C VAL A 247 3.05 22.89 -2.49
N ASP A 248 2.48 21.70 -2.23
CA ASP A 248 1.67 21.42 -1.04
C ASP A 248 2.58 21.12 0.15
N TYR A 249 3.00 22.16 0.87
CA TYR A 249 3.87 21.99 2.04
C TYR A 249 3.17 21.27 3.21
N SER A 250 1.84 21.07 3.17
CA SER A 250 1.12 20.28 4.19
C SER A 250 1.55 18.81 4.19
N GLN A 251 2.06 18.30 3.05
CA GLN A 251 2.56 16.93 2.92
C GLN A 251 3.82 16.66 3.75
N LEU A 252 4.54 17.70 4.18
CA LEU A 252 5.75 17.59 5.01
C LEU A 252 5.43 17.38 6.50
N LYS A 253 4.15 17.30 6.90
CA LYS A 253 3.73 16.87 8.25
C LYS A 253 3.92 15.35 8.41
N PRO A 254 4.80 14.86 9.30
CA PRO A 254 4.96 13.43 9.56
C PRO A 254 3.65 12.80 10.04
N ARG A 255 3.42 11.56 9.62
CA ARG A 255 2.23 10.73 9.86
C ARG A 255 2.68 9.27 9.86
N GLY A 256 1.82 8.34 10.30
CA GLY A 256 2.21 6.94 10.52
C GLY A 256 3.47 6.80 11.37
N HIS A 257 4.21 5.69 11.26
CA HIS A 257 5.40 5.47 12.09
C HIS A 257 6.59 6.44 11.88
N TYR A 258 6.52 7.46 11.00
CA TYR A 258 7.48 8.59 11.10
C TYR A 258 7.21 9.50 12.31
N THR A 259 6.10 9.35 13.04
CA THR A 259 5.90 10.06 14.32
C THR A 259 6.76 9.50 15.46
N ARG A 260 7.25 8.26 15.35
CA ARG A 260 7.89 7.50 16.45
C ARG A 260 9.26 8.03 16.89
N SER A 261 10.11 8.51 15.97
CA SER A 261 11.46 9.04 16.30
C SER A 261 11.75 10.37 15.61
N GLU A 262 12.65 11.17 16.19
CA GLU A 262 13.06 12.44 15.57
C GLU A 262 13.83 12.21 14.26
N GLU A 263 14.54 11.10 14.15
CA GLU A 263 15.29 10.62 12.98
C GLU A 263 14.33 10.38 11.81
N LEU A 264 13.26 9.62 12.05
CA LEU A 264 12.23 9.36 11.06
C LEU A 264 11.43 10.63 10.70
N LYS A 265 11.15 11.53 11.66
CA LYS A 265 10.54 12.85 11.36
C LYS A 265 11.40 13.71 10.43
N LYS A 266 12.73 13.66 10.56
CA LYS A 266 13.69 14.37 9.69
C LYS A 266 13.76 13.71 8.32
N TYR A 267 13.92 12.38 8.27
CA TYR A 267 13.95 11.61 7.03
C TYR A 267 12.70 11.84 6.18
N PHE A 268 11.52 11.76 6.79
CA PHE A 268 10.24 12.08 6.17
C PHE A 268 10.25 13.46 5.50
N LYS A 269 10.61 14.51 6.26
CA LYS A 269 10.57 15.90 5.76
C LYS A 269 11.54 16.13 4.61
N GLY A 270 12.76 15.61 4.70
CA GLY A 270 13.76 15.72 3.64
C GLY A 270 13.35 14.98 2.38
N THR A 271 13.03 13.70 2.49
CA THR A 271 12.66 12.86 1.34
C THR A 271 11.33 13.31 0.71
N MET A 272 10.33 13.73 1.51
CA MET A 272 9.09 14.30 0.99
C MET A 272 9.36 15.61 0.24
N TYR A 273 10.21 16.49 0.75
CA TYR A 273 10.58 17.73 0.05
C TYR A 273 11.23 17.45 -1.32
N PHE A 274 12.18 16.50 -1.38
CA PHE A 274 12.81 16.04 -2.62
C PHE A 274 11.86 15.32 -3.60
N GLY A 275 10.70 14.85 -3.10
CA GLY A 275 9.61 14.31 -3.90
C GLY A 275 8.55 15.33 -4.33
N GLN A 276 8.31 16.38 -3.57
CA GLN A 276 7.30 17.40 -3.92
C GLN A 276 7.81 18.46 -4.91
N VAL A 277 9.06 18.91 -4.78
CA VAL A 277 9.64 19.97 -5.64
C VAL A 277 10.12 19.39 -6.97
N GLY A 278 9.19 19.19 -7.91
CA GLY A 278 9.47 18.75 -9.27
C GLY A 278 9.90 19.89 -10.21
N LEU A 279 10.83 19.63 -11.12
CA LEU A 279 11.28 20.55 -12.16
C LEU A 279 10.58 20.19 -13.48
N PHE A 280 9.51 20.91 -13.82
CA PHE A 280 8.69 20.61 -15.00
C PHE A 280 9.43 20.94 -16.30
N ILE A 281 9.25 20.14 -17.35
CA ILE A 281 9.88 20.42 -18.66
C ILE A 281 9.12 21.47 -19.47
N ASP A 282 7.90 21.82 -19.05
CA ASP A 282 7.04 22.82 -19.69
C ASP A 282 6.53 23.87 -18.70
N LYS A 283 6.28 25.10 -19.18
CA LYS A 283 5.67 26.25 -18.49
C LYS A 283 4.86 27.04 -19.52
N ASP A 284 3.54 27.15 -19.32
CA ASP A 284 2.58 27.79 -20.23
C ASP A 284 2.66 27.29 -21.69
N ASP A 285 2.53 25.97 -21.87
CA ASP A 285 2.60 25.23 -23.15
C ASP A 285 3.89 25.46 -23.97
N LYS A 286 5.01 25.71 -23.29
CA LYS A 286 6.34 25.94 -23.87
C LYS A 286 7.43 25.30 -23.01
N PRO A 287 8.61 24.95 -23.57
CA PRO A 287 9.73 24.42 -22.80
C PRO A 287 10.14 25.34 -21.63
N ASP A 288 10.22 24.79 -20.43
CA ASP A 288 10.86 25.45 -19.29
C ASP A 288 12.36 25.16 -19.31
N GLU A 289 13.08 25.92 -20.15
CA GLU A 289 14.52 25.77 -20.36
C GLU A 289 15.32 25.79 -19.04
N ASP A 290 14.96 26.65 -18.09
CA ASP A 290 15.70 26.79 -16.84
C ASP A 290 15.48 25.56 -15.93
N SER A 291 14.25 25.04 -15.84
CA SER A 291 13.95 23.78 -15.13
C SER A 291 14.66 22.57 -15.78
N ILE A 292 14.73 22.51 -17.11
CA ILE A 292 15.45 21.46 -17.85
C ILE A 292 16.96 21.54 -17.56
N LEU A 293 17.56 22.72 -17.70
CA LEU A 293 18.97 22.97 -17.38
C LEU A 293 19.29 22.65 -15.92
N GLN A 294 18.38 22.96 -15.00
CA GLN A 294 18.52 22.68 -13.58
C GLN A 294 18.62 21.17 -13.31
N GLY A 295 17.72 20.35 -13.89
CA GLY A 295 17.75 18.88 -13.78
C GLY A 295 18.98 18.25 -14.46
N LEU A 296 19.43 18.80 -15.60
CA LEU A 296 20.65 18.35 -16.28
C LEU A 296 21.92 18.63 -15.42
N LEU A 297 21.97 19.75 -14.70
CA LEU A 297 23.07 20.09 -13.79
C LEU A 297 23.11 19.21 -12.53
N LEU A 298 21.96 18.88 -11.94
CA LEU A 298 21.86 17.91 -10.84
C LEU A 298 22.37 16.53 -11.29
N THR A 299 21.85 16.07 -12.43
CA THR A 299 22.21 14.77 -13.01
C THR A 299 23.70 14.70 -13.33
N HIS A 300 24.28 15.75 -13.94
CA HIS A 300 25.72 15.83 -14.17
C HIS A 300 26.52 15.73 -12.86
N SER A 301 26.11 16.44 -11.81
CA SER A 301 26.79 16.42 -10.51
C SER A 301 26.82 15.03 -9.87
N ILE A 302 25.76 14.23 -10.05
CA ILE A 302 25.67 12.85 -9.56
C ILE A 302 26.57 11.93 -10.39
N TYR A 303 26.40 11.88 -11.71
CA TYR A 303 27.15 10.96 -12.58
C TYR A 303 28.64 11.35 -12.75
N LYS A 304 29.05 12.59 -12.42
CA LYS A 304 30.45 13.03 -12.34
C LYS A 304 31.21 12.33 -11.20
N ASN A 305 30.52 11.85 -10.15
CA ASN A 305 31.13 11.24 -8.98
C ASN A 305 30.52 9.85 -8.69
N PRO A 306 31.23 8.74 -8.98
CA PRO A 306 30.73 7.38 -8.75
C PRO A 306 30.28 7.08 -7.32
N GLU A 307 30.86 7.73 -6.30
CA GLU A 307 30.41 7.54 -4.91
C GLU A 307 29.03 8.18 -4.67
N ILE A 308 28.76 9.36 -5.27
CA ILE A 308 27.46 10.03 -5.16
C ILE A 308 26.38 9.24 -5.89
N LEU A 309 26.69 8.75 -7.09
CA LEU A 309 25.78 7.89 -7.85
C LEU A 309 25.48 6.60 -7.09
N LYS A 310 26.49 5.90 -6.55
CA LYS A 310 26.27 4.66 -5.81
C LYS A 310 25.45 4.87 -4.53
N THR A 311 25.67 5.95 -3.78
CA THR A 311 24.82 6.26 -2.61
C THR A 311 23.39 6.65 -2.99
N TRP A 312 23.14 7.17 -4.21
CA TRP A 312 21.77 7.38 -4.73
C TRP A 312 21.11 6.06 -5.16
N GLU A 313 21.85 5.17 -5.84
CA GLU A 313 21.37 3.83 -6.21
C GLU A 313 20.98 3.01 -4.97
N ASP A 314 21.87 2.96 -3.97
CA ASP A 314 21.65 2.35 -2.65
C ASP A 314 20.42 2.88 -1.89
N LEU A 315 19.91 4.05 -2.28
CA LEU A 315 18.81 4.74 -1.61
C LEU A 315 17.49 4.69 -2.41
N VAL A 316 17.57 4.55 -3.74
CA VAL A 316 16.40 4.51 -4.64
C VAL A 316 15.99 3.09 -5.02
N GLU A 317 16.95 2.21 -5.32
CA GLU A 317 16.68 0.82 -5.73
C GLU A 317 15.98 -0.05 -4.66
N PRO A 318 16.17 0.17 -3.34
CA PRO A 318 15.37 -0.51 -2.32
C PRO A 318 13.91 -0.04 -2.32
N ILE A 319 13.68 1.27 -2.51
CA ILE A 319 12.33 1.84 -2.56
C ILE A 319 11.60 1.36 -3.83
N ASP A 320 12.30 1.23 -4.96
CA ASP A 320 11.73 0.64 -6.19
C ASP A 320 11.38 -0.85 -6.05
N PHE A 321 12.11 -1.58 -5.20
CA PHE A 321 11.88 -3.01 -4.93
C PHE A 321 10.78 -3.27 -3.91
N LEU A 322 10.72 -2.47 -2.84
CA LEU A 322 9.68 -2.57 -1.81
C LEU A 322 8.34 -2.04 -2.35
N VAL A 323 8.38 -0.87 -2.98
CA VAL A 323 7.19 -0.10 -3.38
C VAL A 323 6.92 -0.26 -4.89
N GLU A 324 7.41 0.66 -5.71
CA GLU A 324 7.21 0.68 -7.16
C GLU A 324 8.24 1.61 -7.80
N SER A 325 8.53 1.44 -9.09
CA SER A 325 9.36 2.38 -9.86
C SER A 325 8.72 3.77 -9.96
N ALA A 326 9.54 4.81 -10.15
CA ALA A 326 9.07 6.13 -10.51
C ALA A 326 8.44 6.18 -11.92
N ASP A 327 7.48 7.08 -12.12
CA ASP A 327 6.88 7.43 -13.42
C ASP A 327 7.12 8.91 -13.83
N ASP A 328 7.42 9.79 -12.87
CA ASP A 328 8.13 11.06 -13.15
C ASP A 328 9.58 10.80 -13.61
N LEU A 329 10.16 11.78 -14.33
CA LEU A 329 11.51 11.66 -14.88
C LEU A 329 12.56 11.65 -13.76
N SER A 330 13.42 10.64 -13.72
CA SER A 330 14.50 10.53 -12.73
C SER A 330 15.85 10.98 -13.30
N ILE A 331 16.90 10.86 -12.50
CA ILE A 331 18.28 11.07 -12.96
C ILE A 331 18.69 10.07 -14.06
N ARG A 332 18.03 8.90 -14.17
CA ARG A 332 18.34 7.89 -15.20
C ARG A 332 17.88 8.37 -16.59
N GLU A 333 16.68 8.94 -16.69
CA GLU A 333 16.10 9.50 -17.93
C GLU A 333 16.87 10.76 -18.34
N TYR A 334 17.22 11.60 -17.37
CA TYR A 334 18.05 12.78 -17.59
C TYR A 334 19.50 12.43 -17.96
N ALA A 335 20.08 11.33 -17.46
CA ALA A 335 21.42 10.90 -17.84
C ALA A 335 21.44 10.32 -19.27
N ARG A 336 20.46 9.49 -19.61
CA ARG A 336 20.21 9.02 -20.99
C ARG A 336 20.03 10.22 -21.96
N THR A 337 19.35 11.28 -21.51
CA THR A 337 19.20 12.53 -22.28
C THR A 337 20.52 13.32 -22.39
N LEU A 338 21.18 13.61 -21.27
CA LEU A 338 22.40 14.40 -21.19
C LEU A 338 23.51 13.79 -22.05
N TYR A 339 23.83 12.53 -21.80
CA TYR A 339 24.91 11.84 -22.52
C TYR A 339 24.52 11.47 -23.96
N GLY A 340 23.24 11.21 -24.23
CA GLY A 340 22.74 10.98 -25.59
C GLY A 340 22.82 12.23 -26.48
N VAL A 341 22.51 13.42 -25.95
CA VAL A 341 22.46 14.68 -26.73
C VAL A 341 23.80 15.42 -26.72
N TYR A 342 24.43 15.60 -25.56
CA TYR A 342 25.66 16.41 -25.42
C TYR A 342 26.94 15.56 -25.52
N GLY A 343 26.85 14.25 -25.26
CA GLY A 343 28.01 13.34 -25.19
C GLY A 343 28.65 13.30 -23.81
N LYS A 344 29.64 12.40 -23.65
CA LYS A 344 30.28 12.16 -22.34
C LYS A 344 31.25 13.27 -21.93
N ASP A 345 31.97 13.84 -22.88
CA ASP A 345 33.03 14.84 -22.68
C ASP A 345 32.58 16.28 -23.05
N PHE A 346 31.36 16.67 -22.66
CA PHE A 346 30.76 17.95 -23.04
C PHE A 346 31.32 19.16 -22.27
N ASP A 347 31.28 20.35 -22.87
CA ASP A 347 31.64 21.60 -22.20
C ASP A 347 30.44 22.13 -21.40
N ILE A 348 30.53 22.04 -20.07
CA ILE A 348 29.50 22.50 -19.12
C ILE A 348 29.09 23.97 -19.34
N ASN A 349 29.95 24.81 -19.91
CA ASN A 349 29.66 26.22 -20.18
C ASN A 349 28.75 26.45 -21.41
N LYS A 350 28.37 25.37 -22.10
CA LYS A 350 27.50 25.33 -23.28
C LYS A 350 26.28 24.42 -23.09
N LEU A 351 25.90 24.11 -21.85
CA LEU A 351 24.72 23.28 -21.58
C LEU A 351 23.44 23.97 -22.09
N ASP A 352 23.43 25.31 -22.10
CA ASP A 352 22.39 26.20 -22.63
C ASP A 352 22.50 26.51 -24.15
N ASP A 353 23.26 25.71 -24.92
CA ASP A 353 23.25 25.79 -26.39
C ASP A 353 21.83 25.51 -26.93
N GLU A 354 21.24 26.48 -27.62
CA GLU A 354 19.85 26.47 -28.13
C GLU A 354 19.50 25.18 -28.91
N LYS A 355 20.42 24.68 -29.73
CA LYS A 355 20.20 23.48 -30.56
C LYS A 355 20.19 22.21 -29.69
N ASN A 356 21.16 22.09 -28.78
CA ASN A 356 21.26 20.93 -27.90
C ASN A 356 20.14 20.93 -26.85
N LEU A 357 19.79 22.08 -26.27
CA LEU A 357 18.69 22.22 -25.32
C LEU A 357 17.32 21.94 -25.97
N SER A 358 17.10 22.42 -27.20
CA SER A 358 15.91 22.05 -28.00
C SER A 358 15.87 20.55 -28.35
N SER A 359 17.02 19.88 -28.44
CA SER A 359 17.09 18.43 -28.64
C SER A 359 16.84 17.66 -27.33
N ALA A 360 17.36 18.15 -26.20
CA ALA A 360 17.11 17.58 -24.88
C ALA A 360 15.61 17.65 -24.52
N TYR A 361 14.95 18.79 -24.71
CA TYR A 361 13.50 18.91 -24.52
C TYR A 361 12.69 17.88 -25.34
N LYS A 362 13.06 17.66 -26.61
CA LYS A 362 12.41 16.67 -27.48
C LYS A 362 12.63 15.23 -27.04
N VAL A 363 13.77 14.91 -26.45
CA VAL A 363 14.02 13.58 -25.86
C VAL A 363 13.22 13.42 -24.56
N LEU A 364 13.20 14.45 -23.70
CA LEU A 364 12.45 14.42 -22.43
C LEU A 364 10.93 14.31 -22.65
N SER A 365 10.38 15.02 -23.64
CA SER A 365 8.95 14.94 -23.99
C SER A 365 8.54 13.61 -24.65
N GLN A 366 9.48 12.81 -25.17
CA GLN A 366 9.25 11.49 -25.78
C GLN A 366 9.16 10.32 -24.79
N TYR A 367 9.54 10.50 -23.52
CA TYR A 367 9.25 9.52 -22.46
C TYR A 367 7.73 9.40 -22.21
N PRO A 368 7.26 8.35 -21.50
CA PRO A 368 5.88 8.29 -21.03
C PRO A 368 5.48 9.52 -20.21
N ASP A 369 4.21 9.90 -20.24
CA ASP A 369 3.64 10.84 -19.26
C ASP A 369 3.41 10.12 -17.91
N PRO A 370 3.46 10.83 -16.77
CA PRO A 370 3.16 10.24 -15.46
C PRO A 370 1.78 9.58 -15.44
N GLN A 371 1.70 8.37 -14.91
CA GLN A 371 0.48 7.56 -14.82
C GLN A 371 -0.45 8.11 -13.74
N VAL A 372 0.11 8.58 -12.62
CA VAL A 372 -0.62 9.34 -11.60
C VAL A 372 -0.44 10.84 -11.87
N ALA A 373 -1.55 11.59 -11.81
CA ALA A 373 -1.63 13.04 -11.98
C ALA A 373 -0.93 13.64 -13.22
N GLY A 374 -0.69 12.87 -14.29
CA GLY A 374 -0.01 13.31 -15.52
C GLY A 374 -0.62 14.52 -16.25
N PHE A 375 -1.83 14.95 -15.89
CA PHE A 375 -2.39 16.25 -16.31
C PHE A 375 -1.58 17.46 -15.84
N MET A 376 -0.67 17.30 -14.86
CA MET A 376 0.30 18.32 -14.45
C MET A 376 1.47 18.47 -15.43
N GLY A 377 1.65 17.53 -16.37
CA GLY A 377 2.79 17.45 -17.26
C GLY A 377 4.01 16.75 -16.65
N LYS A 378 5.01 16.44 -17.48
CA LYS A 378 6.24 15.76 -17.09
C LYS A 378 7.12 16.62 -16.18
N SER A 379 7.60 16.06 -15.07
CA SER A 379 8.59 16.71 -14.20
C SER A 379 9.80 15.82 -13.93
N PHE A 380 10.96 16.45 -13.71
CA PHE A 380 12.10 15.81 -13.06
C PHE A 380 11.92 15.85 -11.55
N ARG A 381 12.16 14.73 -10.86
CA ARG A 381 12.23 14.69 -9.40
C ARG A 381 13.49 13.97 -8.95
N PHE A 382 14.09 14.46 -7.86
CA PHE A 382 15.29 13.84 -7.28
C PHE A 382 14.95 12.58 -6.47
N MET A 383 13.83 12.61 -5.74
CA MET A 383 13.27 11.47 -4.99
C MET A 383 11.75 11.36 -5.28
N PRO A 384 11.33 11.00 -6.50
CA PRO A 384 9.93 10.94 -6.91
C PRO A 384 9.03 10.12 -5.96
N GLN A 385 7.78 10.55 -5.81
CA GLN A 385 6.76 9.65 -5.29
C GLN A 385 6.44 8.57 -6.34
N ARG A 386 5.91 7.42 -5.90
CA ARG A 386 5.75 6.25 -6.77
C ARG A 386 4.29 6.07 -7.19
N ALA A 387 4.05 5.96 -8.49
CA ALA A 387 2.74 5.59 -9.06
C ALA A 387 2.44 4.10 -8.86
N VAL A 388 2.18 3.73 -7.61
CA VAL A 388 1.75 2.38 -7.23
C VAL A 388 0.51 1.94 -8.02
N MET A 389 0.48 0.67 -8.40
CA MET A 389 -0.46 0.09 -9.37
C MET A 389 -1.94 0.35 -9.03
N ASP A 390 -2.31 0.29 -7.76
CA ASP A 390 -3.66 0.60 -7.31
C ASP A 390 -4.01 2.07 -7.59
N SER A 391 -3.15 3.03 -7.26
CA SER A 391 -3.39 4.46 -7.51
C SER A 391 -3.58 4.77 -9.00
N VAL A 392 -2.90 4.06 -9.89
CA VAL A 392 -3.08 4.17 -11.35
C VAL A 392 -4.47 3.71 -11.76
N LEU A 393 -4.91 2.52 -11.30
CA LEU A 393 -6.25 2.00 -11.55
C LEU A 393 -7.32 2.92 -10.94
N MET A 394 -7.11 3.39 -9.72
CA MET A 394 -8.08 4.19 -8.97
C MET A 394 -8.24 5.61 -9.54
N GLN A 395 -7.19 6.21 -10.11
CA GLN A 395 -7.32 7.47 -10.83
C GLN A 395 -8.19 7.33 -12.09
N ASN A 396 -8.23 6.16 -12.76
CA ASN A 396 -9.08 5.98 -13.94
C ASN A 396 -10.58 6.03 -13.60
N VAL A 397 -10.98 5.65 -12.37
CA VAL A 397 -12.39 5.63 -11.92
C VAL A 397 -12.81 6.90 -11.15
N VAL A 398 -12.05 7.99 -11.24
CA VAL A 398 -12.37 9.30 -10.64
C VAL A 398 -12.59 10.37 -11.72
N ASP A 399 -13.65 11.16 -11.58
CA ASP A 399 -13.89 12.31 -12.47
C ASP A 399 -13.11 13.54 -11.97
N ILE A 400 -12.10 13.96 -12.71
CA ILE A 400 -11.26 15.11 -12.31
C ILE A 400 -12.04 16.43 -12.48
N ALA A 401 -12.28 17.11 -11.36
CA ALA A 401 -12.92 18.43 -11.30
C ALA A 401 -12.12 19.51 -12.07
N ARG A 402 -12.84 20.51 -12.58
CA ARG A 402 -12.34 21.60 -13.43
C ARG A 402 -13.03 22.91 -13.09
N ASP A 403 -12.41 24.03 -13.43
CA ASP A 403 -12.96 25.38 -13.20
C ASP A 403 -14.38 25.59 -13.78
N ASP A 404 -14.73 24.87 -14.85
CA ASP A 404 -16.04 24.91 -15.50
C ASP A 404 -16.95 23.69 -15.21
N LYS A 405 -16.43 22.65 -14.55
CA LYS A 405 -17.13 21.40 -14.28
C LYS A 405 -16.72 20.77 -12.93
N PRO A 406 -17.59 20.79 -11.91
CA PRO A 406 -17.44 19.95 -10.72
C PRO A 406 -17.32 18.47 -11.07
N SER A 407 -16.65 17.71 -10.19
CA SER A 407 -16.54 16.25 -10.31
C SER A 407 -17.89 15.56 -10.13
N ASP A 408 -18.22 14.62 -11.02
CA ASP A 408 -19.39 13.72 -10.85
C ASP A 408 -19.03 12.44 -10.08
N ARG A 409 -17.75 12.19 -9.79
CA ARG A 409 -17.25 11.10 -8.93
C ARG A 409 -15.90 11.48 -8.31
N PRO A 410 -15.86 12.24 -7.19
CA PRO A 410 -14.62 12.84 -6.67
C PRO A 410 -13.72 11.93 -5.84
N ILE A 411 -14.17 10.72 -5.50
CA ILE A 411 -13.42 9.73 -4.70
C ILE A 411 -13.62 8.32 -5.27
N TYR A 412 -12.72 7.40 -4.91
CA TYR A 412 -12.86 5.96 -5.10
C TYR A 412 -12.96 5.26 -3.75
N SER A 413 -13.53 4.05 -3.72
CA SER A 413 -13.61 3.19 -2.51
C SER A 413 -12.69 1.97 -2.65
N GLY A 414 -12.43 1.24 -1.56
CA GLY A 414 -11.63 0.01 -1.62
C GLY A 414 -12.27 -1.05 -2.53
N LEU A 415 -13.61 -1.06 -2.63
CA LEU A 415 -14.35 -1.92 -3.55
C LEU A 415 -14.05 -1.62 -5.03
N ASP A 416 -13.63 -0.41 -5.41
CA ASP A 416 -13.20 -0.12 -6.79
C ASP A 416 -11.95 -0.92 -7.17
N LEU A 417 -11.02 -1.10 -6.22
CA LEU A 417 -9.79 -1.85 -6.47
C LEU A 417 -10.07 -3.35 -6.57
N MET A 418 -10.84 -3.91 -5.63
CA MET A 418 -11.20 -5.33 -5.68
C MET A 418 -12.02 -5.64 -6.94
N THR A 419 -12.92 -4.74 -7.34
CA THR A 419 -13.60 -4.80 -8.64
C THR A 419 -12.61 -4.78 -9.80
N SER A 420 -11.62 -3.89 -9.78
CA SER A 420 -10.56 -3.80 -10.81
C SER A 420 -9.70 -5.06 -10.90
N PHE A 421 -9.57 -5.84 -9.82
CA PHE A 421 -8.86 -7.12 -9.81
C PHE A 421 -9.70 -8.30 -10.34
N GLY A 422 -10.98 -8.06 -10.63
CA GLY A 422 -11.95 -9.02 -11.16
C GLY A 422 -13.04 -9.45 -10.17
N ASN A 423 -12.99 -9.01 -8.90
CA ASN A 423 -13.81 -9.60 -7.85
C ASN A 423 -15.31 -9.45 -8.10
N GLU A 424 -16.00 -10.58 -8.27
CA GLU A 424 -17.40 -10.60 -8.69
C GLU A 424 -18.32 -9.96 -7.65
N LYS A 425 -18.02 -10.14 -6.36
CA LYS A 425 -18.84 -9.63 -5.25
C LYS A 425 -18.67 -8.12 -5.07
N ALA A 426 -17.45 -7.60 -5.20
CA ALA A 426 -17.20 -6.16 -5.22
C ALA A 426 -17.87 -5.50 -6.43
N LEU A 427 -17.78 -6.15 -7.60
CA LEU A 427 -18.43 -5.70 -8.83
C LEU A 427 -19.96 -5.75 -8.76
N GLU A 428 -20.54 -6.67 -7.98
CA GLU A 428 -21.98 -6.70 -7.66
C GLU A 428 -22.37 -5.50 -6.78
N ILE A 429 -21.68 -5.30 -5.66
CA ILE A 429 -21.94 -4.19 -4.72
C ILE A 429 -21.80 -2.83 -5.43
N GLN A 430 -20.74 -2.62 -6.22
CA GLN A 430 -20.52 -1.37 -6.96
C GLN A 430 -21.56 -1.10 -8.05
N LYS A 431 -22.26 -2.12 -8.57
CA LYS A 431 -23.38 -1.93 -9.51
C LYS A 431 -24.67 -1.49 -8.82
N GLU A 432 -24.85 -1.81 -7.54
CA GLU A 432 -26.02 -1.41 -6.77
C GLU A 432 -25.87 -0.04 -6.09
N ASP A 433 -24.64 0.45 -5.90
CA ASP A 433 -24.41 1.77 -5.30
C ASP A 433 -24.87 2.92 -6.23
N PRO A 434 -25.87 3.74 -5.83
CA PRO A 434 -26.31 4.90 -6.62
C PRO A 434 -25.23 5.98 -6.76
N TYR A 435 -24.18 6.02 -5.92
CA TYR A 435 -23.02 6.90 -6.08
C TYR A 435 -22.43 6.78 -7.48
N ASN A 436 -22.17 5.55 -7.92
CA ASN A 436 -21.53 5.23 -9.19
C ASN A 436 -22.37 5.61 -10.43
N SER A 437 -23.67 5.84 -10.26
CA SER A 437 -24.57 6.26 -11.34
C SER A 437 -24.50 7.75 -11.68
N HIS A 438 -23.76 8.57 -10.92
CA HIS A 438 -23.63 10.01 -11.17
C HIS A 438 -22.67 10.33 -12.33
N TRP A 439 -21.66 9.49 -12.55
CA TRP A 439 -20.68 9.66 -13.64
C TRP A 439 -20.90 8.63 -14.74
N ASP A 440 -21.34 9.09 -15.91
CA ASP A 440 -21.75 8.25 -17.04
C ASP A 440 -20.65 7.30 -17.56
N LYS A 441 -19.39 7.66 -17.31
CA LYS A 441 -18.20 6.87 -17.69
C LYS A 441 -17.76 5.82 -16.67
N TYR A 442 -18.30 5.81 -15.44
CA TYR A 442 -17.80 4.92 -14.39
C TYR A 442 -17.69 3.47 -14.88
N LYS A 443 -18.75 2.94 -15.51
CA LYS A 443 -18.77 1.58 -16.04
C LYS A 443 -17.72 1.34 -17.13
N GLU A 444 -17.50 2.30 -18.04
CA GLU A 444 -16.47 2.22 -19.09
C GLU A 444 -15.07 2.11 -18.45
N ARG A 445 -14.80 2.92 -17.43
CA ARG A 445 -13.51 2.92 -16.70
C ARG A 445 -13.29 1.67 -15.85
N THR A 446 -14.34 1.16 -15.21
CA THR A 446 -14.30 -0.11 -14.48
C THR A 446 -14.05 -1.29 -15.43
N ASP A 447 -14.71 -1.34 -16.59
CA ASP A 447 -14.46 -2.36 -17.62
C ASP A 447 -13.01 -2.28 -18.17
N GLU A 448 -12.48 -1.07 -18.39
CA GLU A 448 -11.08 -0.84 -18.80
C GLU A 448 -10.08 -1.33 -17.74
N ASN A 449 -10.32 -1.04 -16.46
CA ASN A 449 -9.48 -1.49 -15.35
C ASN A 449 -9.44 -3.01 -15.25
N ILE A 450 -10.62 -3.66 -15.22
CA ILE A 450 -10.75 -5.12 -15.22
C ILE A 450 -9.98 -5.70 -16.39
N SER A 451 -10.24 -5.20 -17.60
CA SER A 451 -9.56 -5.75 -18.79
C SER A 451 -8.06 -5.44 -18.81
N THR A 452 -7.57 -4.44 -18.10
CA THR A 452 -6.12 -4.20 -17.94
C THR A 452 -5.51 -5.27 -17.04
N VAL A 453 -6.15 -5.58 -15.90
CA VAL A 453 -5.67 -6.59 -14.94
C VAL A 453 -5.87 -8.02 -15.45
N GLU A 454 -6.87 -8.30 -16.27
CA GLU A 454 -7.04 -9.57 -17.01
C GLU A 454 -5.89 -9.90 -17.98
N LYS A 455 -5.13 -8.88 -18.42
CA LYS A 455 -4.00 -9.03 -19.36
C LYS A 455 -2.63 -9.10 -18.69
N MET A 456 -2.58 -9.01 -17.35
CA MET A 456 -1.33 -9.10 -16.60
C MET A 456 -0.90 -10.55 -16.42
N GLU A 457 0.33 -10.84 -16.80
CA GLU A 457 0.98 -12.13 -16.54
C GLU A 457 1.56 -12.13 -15.11
N ASP A 458 1.90 -13.29 -14.56
CA ASP A 458 2.50 -13.39 -13.22
C ASP A 458 3.72 -12.45 -13.04
N LEU A 459 4.55 -12.28 -14.07
CA LEU A 459 5.71 -11.39 -14.05
C LEU A 459 5.38 -9.90 -13.86
N ASP A 460 4.17 -9.44 -14.23
CA ASP A 460 3.72 -8.08 -13.97
C ASP A 460 3.44 -7.83 -12.49
N TRP A 461 3.02 -8.88 -11.76
CA TRP A 461 2.83 -8.86 -10.31
C TRP A 461 4.15 -9.08 -9.55
N GLN A 462 5.02 -9.93 -10.07
CA GLN A 462 6.31 -10.30 -9.45
C GLN A 462 7.42 -9.24 -9.64
N LYS A 463 7.06 -7.98 -9.86
CA LYS A 463 8.01 -6.86 -10.10
C LYS A 463 8.65 -6.33 -8.81
N ASN A 464 7.86 -6.22 -7.75
CA ASN A 464 8.18 -5.59 -6.46
C ASN A 464 7.29 -6.18 -5.35
N MET A 465 7.60 -5.92 -4.08
CA MET A 465 6.85 -6.50 -2.96
C MET A 465 5.42 -5.97 -2.87
N TYR A 466 5.20 -4.69 -3.16
CA TYR A 466 3.86 -4.06 -3.17
C TYR A 466 2.87 -4.79 -4.09
N ARG A 467 3.27 -5.07 -5.34
CA ARG A 467 2.44 -5.85 -6.28
C ARG A 467 2.31 -7.30 -5.87
N GLY A 468 3.34 -7.90 -5.27
CA GLY A 468 3.26 -9.23 -4.67
C GLY A 468 2.20 -9.32 -3.57
N TRP A 469 2.09 -8.29 -2.72
CA TRP A 469 1.03 -8.18 -1.70
C TRP A 469 -0.35 -8.03 -2.38
N LEU A 470 -0.53 -7.12 -3.35
CA LEU A 470 -1.79 -7.01 -4.11
C LEU A 470 -2.21 -8.34 -4.79
N TRP A 471 -1.25 -9.09 -5.32
CA TRP A 471 -1.47 -10.39 -5.96
C TRP A 471 -1.87 -11.49 -4.96
N MET A 472 -1.32 -11.44 -3.74
CA MET A 472 -1.80 -12.24 -2.61
C MET A 472 -3.26 -11.90 -2.28
N LEU A 473 -3.62 -10.61 -2.20
CA LEU A 473 -5.00 -10.18 -1.89
C LEU A 473 -6.02 -10.62 -2.95
N LYS A 474 -5.63 -10.72 -4.23
CA LYS A 474 -6.49 -11.28 -5.28
C LYS A 474 -6.99 -12.71 -4.98
N SER A 475 -6.29 -13.46 -4.12
CA SER A 475 -6.68 -14.83 -3.72
C SER A 475 -7.93 -14.88 -2.82
N TYR A 476 -8.45 -13.73 -2.37
CA TYR A 476 -9.74 -13.63 -1.66
C TYR A 476 -10.97 -13.67 -2.59
N ASP A 477 -10.79 -13.75 -3.93
CA ASP A 477 -11.89 -13.90 -4.91
C ASP A 477 -12.17 -15.36 -5.32
N GLN A 478 -11.59 -16.35 -4.63
CA GLN A 478 -11.80 -17.76 -4.97
C GLN A 478 -13.25 -18.21 -4.74
N LYS A 479 -13.88 -18.75 -5.79
CA LYS A 479 -15.20 -19.37 -5.72
C LYS A 479 -15.10 -20.83 -5.24
N PHE A 480 -15.35 -21.06 -3.95
CA PHE A 480 -15.27 -22.38 -3.35
C PHE A 480 -16.45 -23.29 -3.77
N GLY A 481 -16.13 -24.48 -4.29
CA GLY A 481 -17.09 -25.42 -4.91
C GLY A 481 -17.32 -26.71 -4.10
N GLU A 482 -17.88 -27.74 -4.75
CA GLU A 482 -17.99 -29.09 -4.14
C GLU A 482 -16.62 -29.59 -3.63
N GLY A 483 -16.61 -30.20 -2.45
CA GLY A 483 -15.38 -30.62 -1.76
C GLY A 483 -14.82 -29.61 -0.75
N TYR A 484 -15.30 -28.37 -0.71
CA TYR A 484 -14.98 -27.41 0.35
C TYR A 484 -16.03 -27.42 1.48
N PRO A 485 -15.69 -26.97 2.72
CA PRO A 485 -16.65 -26.81 3.81
C PRO A 485 -17.85 -25.92 3.44
N MET A 486 -19.03 -26.08 4.08
CA MET A 486 -20.19 -25.25 3.70
C MET A 486 -20.03 -23.77 4.06
N PHE A 487 -19.23 -23.47 5.10
CA PHE A 487 -19.02 -22.09 5.53
C PHE A 487 -18.35 -21.20 4.48
N MET A 488 -17.59 -21.77 3.53
CA MET A 488 -16.92 -21.03 2.45
C MET A 488 -17.79 -20.82 1.19
N ARG A 489 -18.89 -21.58 1.06
CA ARG A 489 -19.62 -21.75 -0.21
C ARG A 489 -20.87 -20.86 -0.30
N ASN A 490 -20.81 -19.65 0.23
CA ASN A 490 -21.96 -18.76 0.37
C ASN A 490 -21.58 -17.27 0.35
N ASP A 491 -22.56 -16.42 0.00
CA ASP A 491 -22.46 -14.95 -0.10
C ASP A 491 -21.85 -14.27 1.13
N ALA A 492 -22.13 -14.76 2.34
CA ALA A 492 -21.57 -14.15 3.55
C ALA A 492 -20.07 -14.41 3.64
N TRP A 493 -19.57 -15.55 3.15
CA TRP A 493 -18.13 -15.79 3.10
C TRP A 493 -17.43 -14.92 2.05
N GLU A 494 -18.02 -14.76 0.86
CA GLU A 494 -17.50 -13.84 -0.16
C GLU A 494 -17.42 -12.39 0.36
N ARG A 495 -18.34 -12.00 1.25
CA ARG A 495 -18.30 -10.69 1.92
C ARG A 495 -17.35 -10.64 3.12
N LYS A 496 -17.09 -11.75 3.84
CA LYS A 496 -15.98 -11.86 4.81
C LYS A 496 -14.66 -11.68 4.07
N ASP A 497 -14.40 -12.44 3.02
CA ASP A 497 -13.12 -12.43 2.30
C ASP A 497 -12.85 -11.07 1.63
N LEU A 498 -13.90 -10.33 1.21
CA LEU A 498 -13.75 -8.91 0.85
C LEU A 498 -13.35 -8.02 2.04
N VAL A 499 -13.92 -8.18 3.23
CA VAL A 499 -13.46 -7.45 4.43
C VAL A 499 -12.02 -7.82 4.76
N SER A 500 -11.62 -9.08 4.59
CA SER A 500 -10.24 -9.53 4.84
C SER A 500 -9.24 -8.95 3.85
N ALA A 501 -9.58 -8.96 2.56
CA ALA A 501 -8.79 -8.33 1.50
C ALA A 501 -8.71 -6.81 1.69
N LEU A 502 -9.79 -6.16 2.11
CA LEU A 502 -9.85 -4.70 2.30
C LEU A 502 -9.21 -4.23 3.60
N GLY A 503 -9.22 -5.06 4.65
CA GLY A 503 -8.39 -4.89 5.84
C GLY A 503 -6.92 -4.86 5.45
N SER A 504 -6.41 -5.95 4.85
CA SER A 504 -5.01 -6.02 4.45
C SER A 504 -4.63 -5.06 3.29
N PHE A 505 -5.61 -4.55 2.53
CA PHE A 505 -5.39 -3.41 1.63
C PHE A 505 -5.30 -2.07 2.37
N ALA A 506 -6.14 -1.82 3.38
CA ALA A 506 -6.00 -0.65 4.24
C ALA A 506 -4.62 -0.62 4.89
N GLU A 507 -4.11 -1.79 5.29
CA GLU A 507 -2.77 -2.04 5.82
C GLU A 507 -1.65 -1.80 4.80
N LEU A 508 -1.73 -2.39 3.59
CA LEU A 508 -0.77 -2.11 2.50
C LEU A 508 -0.76 -0.62 2.10
N LYS A 509 -1.93 -0.01 1.96
CA LYS A 509 -2.06 1.44 1.78
C LYS A 509 -1.54 2.20 2.98
N HIS A 510 -1.60 1.61 4.16
CA HIS A 510 -0.97 2.10 5.37
C HIS A 510 0.51 1.70 5.48
N ASP A 511 1.34 1.38 4.46
CA ASP A 511 2.69 0.81 4.76
C ASP A 511 4.01 1.37 4.16
N THR A 512 4.06 2.53 3.50
CA THR A 512 5.31 3.30 3.15
C THR A 512 5.47 4.88 3.41
N VAL A 513 4.90 5.61 4.41
CA VAL A 513 4.26 7.00 4.39
C VAL A 513 4.96 8.27 3.92
N LEU A 514 6.17 8.14 3.41
CA LEU A 514 6.37 8.74 2.11
C LEU A 514 5.21 8.33 1.12
N TYR A 515 4.49 7.18 1.33
CA TYR A 515 3.14 6.75 0.84
C TYR A 515 2.01 6.21 1.86
N GLY A 516 2.17 5.30 2.88
CA GLY A 516 1.25 4.99 4.08
C GLY A 516 1.94 4.41 5.39
N LYS A 517 1.61 4.36 6.71
CA LYS A 517 2.56 3.62 7.68
C LYS A 517 2.08 3.23 9.08
N ALA A 518 2.24 1.96 9.54
CA ALA A 518 2.59 1.51 10.93
C ALA A 518 1.96 0.19 11.45
N LEU A 519 2.63 -0.51 12.40
CA LEU A 519 2.15 -1.63 13.28
C LEU A 519 3.08 -1.91 14.52
N MET A 520 2.96 -2.83 15.51
CA MET A 520 1.93 -3.72 16.15
C MET A 520 2.49 -4.24 17.54
N ALA A 521 1.92 -5.29 18.16
CA ALA A 521 2.12 -5.78 19.58
C ALA A 521 2.45 -7.40 20.10
N GLU A 522 1.62 -7.25 21.28
CA GLU A 522 1.71 -7.59 22.76
C GLU A 522 1.09 -8.94 23.32
N MET A 523 1.82 -9.65 24.22
CA MET A 523 2.02 -11.13 24.49
C MET A 523 1.29 -11.71 25.72
N GLY A 524 1.10 -13.04 25.74
CA GLY A 524 1.14 -13.87 26.94
C GLY A 524 0.87 -15.39 26.75
N GLY A 525 1.75 -16.27 27.24
CA GLY A 525 1.63 -17.75 27.11
C GLY A 525 1.07 -18.54 28.31
N GLY A 526 0.61 -19.79 28.08
CA GLY A 526 -0.22 -20.59 29.01
C GLY A 526 0.35 -21.90 29.58
N GLY A 527 -0.37 -23.02 29.44
CA GLY A 527 -0.10 -24.30 30.15
C GLY A 527 -1.02 -25.50 29.79
N ASP A 528 -0.76 -26.66 30.40
CA ASP A 528 -1.31 -27.99 29.99
C ASP A 528 -2.84 -28.15 30.13
N THR A 529 -3.53 -28.46 29.03
CA THR A 529 -4.96 -28.88 28.98
C THR A 529 -5.24 -29.88 27.83
N ASP A 530 -6.47 -30.41 27.74
CA ASP A 530 -6.84 -31.53 26.84
C ASP A 530 -7.11 -31.03 25.40
N ILE A 531 -6.23 -31.40 24.45
CA ILE A 531 -6.00 -30.64 23.21
C ILE A 531 -7.24 -30.53 22.30
N PRO A 532 -7.80 -29.32 22.08
CA PRO A 532 -9.01 -29.11 21.30
C PRO A 532 -8.76 -29.31 19.79
N LYS A 533 -9.82 -29.50 19.01
CA LYS A 533 -9.73 -29.83 17.57
C LYS A 533 -9.91 -28.60 16.70
N SER A 534 -8.88 -27.75 16.71
CA SER A 534 -8.69 -26.59 15.84
C SER A 534 -8.71 -26.94 14.34
N TYR A 535 -8.85 -25.91 13.49
CA TYR A 535 -8.94 -26.00 12.02
C TYR A 535 -8.29 -24.77 11.36
N VAL A 536 -7.75 -24.91 10.14
CA VAL A 536 -7.12 -23.81 9.37
C VAL A 536 -8.02 -23.38 8.20
N GLU A 537 -8.16 -22.07 7.98
CA GLU A 537 -8.93 -21.52 6.87
C GLU A 537 -8.28 -21.88 5.52
N PRO A 538 -8.90 -22.73 4.68
CA PRO A 538 -8.14 -23.51 3.71
C PRO A 538 -7.94 -22.81 2.35
N ASN A 539 -7.45 -21.57 2.39
CA ASN A 539 -7.07 -20.76 1.23
C ASN A 539 -5.63 -21.06 0.79
N VAL A 540 -5.45 -22.21 0.13
CA VAL A 540 -4.14 -22.73 -0.30
C VAL A 540 -3.40 -21.76 -1.26
N GLU A 541 -4.13 -21.04 -2.12
CA GLU A 541 -3.52 -20.08 -3.07
C GLU A 541 -2.90 -18.87 -2.36
N LEU A 542 -3.58 -18.33 -1.33
CA LEU A 542 -3.07 -17.23 -0.51
C LEU A 542 -1.77 -17.63 0.20
N TYR A 543 -1.73 -18.82 0.83
CA TYR A 543 -0.53 -19.29 1.52
C TYR A 543 0.64 -19.54 0.56
N GLU A 544 0.41 -20.07 -0.64
CA GLU A 544 1.48 -20.25 -1.64
C GLU A 544 2.02 -18.91 -2.18
N LYS A 545 1.16 -17.90 -2.39
CA LYS A 545 1.62 -16.56 -2.79
C LYS A 545 2.37 -15.83 -1.67
N LEU A 546 1.94 -15.99 -0.42
CA LEU A 546 2.65 -15.43 0.74
C LEU A 546 4.02 -16.10 0.93
N ASN A 547 4.09 -17.43 0.81
CA ASN A 547 5.36 -18.18 0.81
C ASN A 547 6.29 -17.71 -0.34
N TRP A 548 5.75 -17.55 -1.55
CA TRP A 548 6.49 -16.98 -2.68
C TRP A 548 6.99 -15.55 -2.39
N LEU A 549 6.16 -14.70 -1.78
CA LEU A 549 6.48 -13.30 -1.47
C LEU A 549 7.59 -13.18 -0.42
N LEU A 550 7.59 -14.04 0.60
CA LEU A 550 8.66 -14.13 1.60
C LEU A 550 9.99 -14.59 0.98
N GLU A 551 9.96 -15.59 0.09
CA GLU A 551 11.15 -16.04 -0.64
C GLU A 551 11.68 -14.96 -1.61
N PHE A 552 10.78 -14.31 -2.35
CA PHE A 552 11.08 -13.22 -3.27
C PHE A 552 11.73 -12.03 -2.55
N THR A 553 11.24 -11.70 -1.36
CA THR A 553 11.83 -10.71 -0.45
C THR A 553 13.24 -11.12 -0.03
N LYS A 554 13.40 -12.33 0.53
CA LYS A 554 14.66 -12.88 1.02
C LYS A 554 15.77 -12.82 -0.03
N VAL A 555 15.51 -13.33 -1.23
CA VAL A 555 16.50 -13.35 -2.33
C VAL A 555 16.86 -11.95 -2.79
N ASN A 556 15.88 -11.04 -2.94
CA ASN A 556 16.14 -9.71 -3.50
C ASN A 556 16.82 -8.75 -2.53
N LEU A 557 16.55 -8.86 -1.22
CA LEU A 557 17.29 -8.10 -0.21
C LEU A 557 18.72 -8.63 -0.05
N LYS A 558 18.90 -9.97 -0.07
CA LYS A 558 20.22 -10.61 0.01
C LYS A 558 21.10 -10.27 -1.20
N ASN A 559 20.53 -10.22 -2.41
CA ASN A 559 21.22 -9.80 -3.64
C ASN A 559 21.56 -8.29 -3.69
N ARG A 560 21.16 -7.50 -2.70
CA ARG A 560 21.48 -6.06 -2.55
C ARG A 560 22.38 -5.78 -1.33
N ASP A 561 22.86 -6.83 -0.65
CA ASP A 561 23.56 -6.76 0.66
C ASP A 561 22.71 -6.13 1.80
N MET A 562 21.38 -6.26 1.72
CA MET A 562 20.40 -5.62 2.63
C MET A 562 19.70 -6.57 3.60
N LEU A 563 20.11 -7.84 3.65
CA LEU A 563 19.56 -8.85 4.55
C LEU A 563 20.65 -9.40 5.45
N SER A 564 20.56 -9.16 6.76
CA SER A 564 21.44 -9.80 7.73
C SER A 564 21.01 -11.24 8.00
N GLU A 565 21.94 -12.09 8.43
CA GLU A 565 21.67 -13.50 8.77
C GLU A 565 20.53 -13.63 9.82
N LYS A 566 20.43 -12.67 10.76
CA LYS A 566 19.36 -12.62 11.76
C LYS A 566 17.99 -12.32 11.14
N TYR A 567 17.89 -11.39 10.18
CA TYR A 567 16.62 -11.15 9.49
C TYR A 567 16.27 -12.28 8.52
N GLU A 568 17.26 -12.95 7.94
CA GLU A 568 17.02 -14.15 7.12
C GLU A 568 16.42 -15.30 7.95
N GLU A 569 16.92 -15.54 9.17
CA GLU A 569 16.35 -16.52 10.10
C GLU A 569 14.89 -16.19 10.46
N LYS A 570 14.58 -14.93 10.77
CA LYS A 570 13.21 -14.47 11.08
C LYS A 570 12.24 -14.65 9.90
N ILE A 571 12.68 -14.35 8.67
CA ILE A 571 11.88 -14.62 7.45
C ILE A 571 11.65 -16.13 7.28
N ASN A 572 12.67 -16.96 7.50
CA ASN A 572 12.54 -18.42 7.41
C ASN A 572 11.56 -18.97 8.47
N ASN A 573 11.55 -18.42 9.69
CA ASN A 573 10.59 -18.80 10.74
C ASN A 573 9.14 -18.51 10.32
N PHE A 574 8.88 -17.31 9.78
CA PHE A 574 7.55 -16.95 9.29
C PHE A 574 7.14 -17.80 8.08
N GLN A 575 8.06 -18.01 7.13
CA GLN A 575 7.84 -18.86 5.96
C GLN A 575 7.50 -20.31 6.35
N ALA A 576 8.10 -20.85 7.41
CA ALA A 576 7.78 -22.17 7.95
C ALA A 576 6.33 -22.26 8.46
N MET A 577 5.82 -21.23 9.16
CA MET A 577 4.42 -21.18 9.62
C MET A 577 3.43 -21.08 8.45
N VAL A 578 3.73 -20.27 7.43
CA VAL A 578 2.89 -20.16 6.20
C VAL A 578 2.83 -21.51 5.46
N VAL A 579 3.98 -22.19 5.34
CA VAL A 579 4.07 -23.55 4.79
C VAL A 579 3.28 -24.56 5.62
N LYS A 580 3.34 -24.48 6.96
CA LYS A 580 2.55 -25.30 7.89
C LYS A 580 1.05 -25.14 7.62
N PHE A 581 0.54 -23.90 7.61
CA PHE A 581 -0.88 -23.63 7.35
C PHE A 581 -1.36 -24.12 5.98
N ARG A 582 -0.53 -23.98 4.93
CA ARG A 582 -0.82 -24.56 3.61
C ARG A 582 -1.01 -26.09 3.69
N ASP A 583 -0.07 -26.79 4.32
CA ASP A 583 -0.05 -28.25 4.34
C ASP A 583 -1.16 -28.82 5.24
N LEU A 584 -1.48 -28.14 6.34
CA LEU A 584 -2.66 -28.41 7.16
C LEU A 584 -3.96 -28.20 6.35
N SER A 585 -4.10 -27.08 5.65
CA SER A 585 -5.26 -26.78 4.80
C SER A 585 -5.50 -27.87 3.74
N ILE A 586 -4.43 -28.35 3.11
CA ILE A 586 -4.49 -29.44 2.11
C ILE A 586 -4.97 -30.75 2.77
N LYS A 587 -4.41 -31.13 3.93
CA LYS A 587 -4.85 -32.31 4.70
C LYS A 587 -6.33 -32.24 5.07
N GLU A 588 -6.79 -31.11 5.62
CA GLU A 588 -8.16 -30.94 6.08
C GLU A 588 -9.16 -30.97 4.91
N LEU A 589 -8.83 -30.37 3.76
CA LEU A 589 -9.62 -30.51 2.53
C LEU A 589 -9.62 -31.94 1.98
N GLN A 590 -8.57 -32.72 2.23
CA GLN A 590 -8.45 -34.13 1.83
C GLN A 590 -9.03 -35.11 2.87
N ASN A 591 -9.58 -34.61 3.99
CA ASN A 591 -10.02 -35.38 5.16
C ASN A 591 -8.91 -36.26 5.77
N GLU A 592 -7.63 -35.90 5.58
CA GLU A 592 -6.51 -36.57 6.23
C GLU A 592 -6.41 -36.13 7.71
N PRO A 593 -6.09 -37.05 8.64
CA PRO A 593 -5.96 -36.69 10.05
C PRO A 593 -4.67 -35.91 10.31
N LEU A 594 -4.77 -34.82 11.06
CA LEU A 594 -3.61 -34.11 11.61
C LEU A 594 -2.87 -34.99 12.62
N THR A 595 -1.56 -34.79 12.76
CA THR A 595 -0.77 -35.44 13.83
C THR A 595 -1.03 -34.81 15.20
N GLU A 596 -0.52 -35.44 16.25
CA GLU A 596 -0.55 -34.91 17.62
C GLU A 596 0.24 -33.58 17.69
N ASP A 597 1.46 -33.55 17.15
CA ASP A 597 2.29 -32.35 17.00
C ASP A 597 1.56 -31.23 16.23
N GLU A 598 0.90 -31.56 15.11
CA GLU A 598 0.12 -30.59 14.31
C GLU A 598 -1.13 -30.07 15.05
N THR A 599 -1.66 -30.83 16.01
CA THR A 599 -2.76 -30.35 16.85
C THR A 599 -2.23 -29.47 18.00
N LEU A 600 -1.05 -29.76 18.55
CA LEU A 600 -0.38 -28.93 19.56
C LEU A 600 0.05 -27.58 18.99
N ASP A 601 0.60 -27.56 17.77
CA ASP A 601 0.94 -26.33 17.05
C ASP A 601 -0.29 -25.42 16.87
N LEU A 602 -1.48 -26.00 16.65
CA LEU A 602 -2.76 -25.27 16.54
C LEU A 602 -3.44 -24.93 17.87
N LEU A 603 -2.88 -25.38 19.01
CA LEU A 603 -3.25 -24.93 20.35
C LEU A 603 -2.42 -23.70 20.71
N TYR A 604 -1.08 -23.80 20.64
CA TYR A 604 -0.13 -22.72 20.95
C TYR A 604 0.00 -21.67 19.83
N ILE A 605 -0.96 -21.60 18.90
CA ILE A 605 -0.83 -20.78 17.70
C ILE A 605 -0.91 -19.27 17.99
N GLY A 606 -1.53 -18.88 19.10
CA GLY A 606 -1.41 -17.51 19.63
C GLY A 606 0.06 -17.14 19.82
N GLY A 607 0.77 -17.93 20.63
CA GLY A 607 2.21 -17.76 20.90
C GLY A 607 3.12 -17.94 19.68
N GLU A 608 2.81 -18.82 18.72
CA GLU A 608 3.61 -18.93 17.50
C GLU A 608 3.49 -17.68 16.62
N MET A 609 2.27 -17.14 16.47
CA MET A 609 2.03 -15.87 15.77
C MET A 609 2.73 -14.72 16.49
N GLU A 610 2.37 -14.48 17.74
CA GLU A 610 2.93 -13.51 18.70
C GLU A 610 4.48 -13.44 18.65
N ARG A 611 5.17 -14.57 18.73
CA ARG A 611 6.64 -14.63 18.57
C ARG A 611 7.14 -14.10 17.22
N LEU A 612 6.49 -14.47 16.12
CA LEU A 612 6.86 -13.98 14.78
C LEU A 612 6.55 -12.49 14.62
N MET A 613 5.56 -11.99 15.35
CA MET A 613 5.22 -10.58 15.37
C MET A 613 6.31 -9.75 16.10
N VAL A 614 6.72 -10.18 17.30
CA VAL A 614 7.88 -9.63 18.04
C VAL A 614 9.15 -9.62 17.20
N ASP A 615 9.36 -10.67 16.41
CA ASP A 615 10.55 -10.80 15.56
C ASP A 615 10.75 -9.59 14.61
N PHE A 616 9.72 -8.79 14.31
CA PHE A 616 9.80 -7.64 13.40
C PHE A 616 9.65 -6.25 14.04
N VAL A 617 9.66 -6.11 15.38
CA VAL A 617 9.77 -4.79 16.08
C VAL A 617 11.20 -4.42 16.48
N GLU A 618 11.44 -3.12 16.57
CA GLU A 618 12.66 -2.54 17.13
C GLU A 618 12.64 -2.55 18.67
N SER A 619 13.77 -2.87 19.29
CA SER A 619 14.06 -2.34 20.62
C SER A 619 14.61 -0.92 20.51
N SER A 620 14.20 -0.04 21.44
CA SER A 620 14.84 1.26 21.65
C SER A 620 16.07 1.19 22.55
N ASP A 621 16.27 0.07 23.25
CA ASP A 621 17.35 -0.19 24.21
C ASP A 621 18.40 -1.18 23.65
N GLU A 622 19.57 -1.22 24.31
CA GLU A 622 20.64 -2.20 24.05
C GLU A 622 20.24 -3.67 24.34
N ASN A 623 19.06 -3.89 24.94
CA ASN A 623 18.44 -5.21 25.09
C ASN A 623 17.36 -5.37 24.02
N GLU A 624 17.29 -6.54 23.41
CA GLU A 624 16.24 -6.88 22.45
C GLU A 624 14.88 -6.98 23.14
N VAL A 625 13.79 -6.58 22.46
CA VAL A 625 12.42 -6.82 22.92
C VAL A 625 12.21 -8.33 22.92
N MET A 626 12.10 -8.92 24.11
CA MET A 626 11.90 -10.36 24.30
C MET A 626 10.42 -10.68 24.36
N TYR A 627 9.65 -9.76 24.93
CA TYR A 627 8.21 -9.79 24.92
C TYR A 627 7.71 -8.50 24.31
N TRP A 628 6.76 -8.68 23.44
CA TRP A 628 5.50 -7.96 23.37
C TRP A 628 4.86 -7.69 24.80
N TYR A 629 5.59 -7.30 25.86
CA TYR A 629 5.03 -6.58 27.02
C TYR A 629 5.92 -5.38 27.41
N GLU A 630 6.73 -4.94 26.44
CA GLU A 630 7.91 -4.08 26.59
C GLU A 630 7.88 -2.91 25.60
N ILE A 631 6.93 -2.88 24.64
CA ILE A 631 6.73 -1.77 23.70
C ILE A 631 6.08 -0.60 24.43
N GLN A 632 6.87 0.44 24.69
CA GLN A 632 6.45 1.56 25.54
C GLN A 632 5.27 2.37 24.95
N ASN A 633 5.16 2.49 23.61
CA ASN A 633 4.10 3.27 22.96
C ASN A 633 2.81 2.46 22.73
N ALA A 634 1.77 2.75 23.50
CA ALA A 634 0.45 2.10 23.40
C ALA A 634 -0.24 2.23 22.02
N THR A 635 0.12 3.22 21.21
CA THR A 635 -0.42 3.38 19.85
C THR A 635 0.18 2.37 18.89
N ASP A 636 1.47 2.08 19.06
CA ASP A 636 2.17 1.05 18.30
C ASP A 636 1.66 -0.34 18.72
N ARG A 637 1.20 -0.47 19.98
CA ARG A 637 0.60 -1.69 20.50
C ARG A 637 -0.78 -2.05 19.93
N ARG A 638 -1.31 -1.38 18.89
CA ARG A 638 -2.74 -1.47 18.53
C ARG A 638 -3.01 -1.74 17.04
N MET A 639 -3.96 -2.64 16.78
CA MET A 639 -4.37 -3.06 15.42
C MET A 639 -4.97 -1.94 14.55
N PRO A 640 -5.79 -0.99 15.07
CA PRO A 640 -6.42 0.01 14.24
C PRO A 640 -5.42 1.02 13.67
N VAL A 641 -5.38 1.08 12.34
CA VAL A 641 -4.52 1.96 11.54
C VAL A 641 -5.31 2.77 10.52
N VAL A 642 -4.80 3.94 10.10
CA VAL A 642 -5.53 4.87 9.20
C VAL A 642 -4.70 5.47 8.06
N VAL A 643 -5.23 5.39 6.84
CA VAL A 643 -4.64 6.04 5.65
C VAL A 643 -5.64 6.92 4.91
N ASP A 644 -5.18 8.12 4.55
CA ASP A 644 -5.89 9.04 3.68
C ASP A 644 -5.76 8.61 2.21
N LEU A 645 -6.89 8.43 1.51
CA LEU A 645 -6.88 8.12 0.07
C LEU A 645 -6.95 9.38 -0.79
N MET A 646 -7.89 10.30 -0.51
CA MET A 646 -8.15 11.48 -1.34
C MET A 646 -8.66 12.68 -0.53
N ARG A 647 -8.49 13.91 -1.05
CA ARG A 647 -9.25 15.09 -0.61
C ARG A 647 -10.46 15.27 -1.53
N VAL A 648 -11.64 15.50 -0.96
CA VAL A 648 -12.88 15.75 -1.71
C VAL A 648 -12.78 17.10 -2.43
N VAL A 649 -12.80 17.06 -3.77
CA VAL A 649 -12.82 18.24 -4.64
C VAL A 649 -14.23 18.83 -4.80
N GLU A 650 -14.35 19.97 -5.49
CA GLU A 650 -15.64 20.53 -5.91
C GLU A 650 -16.42 19.48 -6.72
N ASN A 651 -17.65 19.15 -6.31
CA ASN A 651 -18.38 17.98 -6.81
C ASN A 651 -19.90 18.20 -6.91
N SER A 652 -20.56 17.46 -7.81
CA SER A 652 -22.01 17.50 -8.02
C SER A 652 -22.81 16.58 -7.10
N VAL A 653 -22.12 15.63 -6.45
CA VAL A 653 -22.71 14.53 -5.65
C VAL A 653 -22.97 14.88 -4.18
N GLY A 654 -22.62 16.10 -3.75
CA GLY A 654 -22.93 16.61 -2.41
C GLY A 654 -21.98 16.14 -1.29
N LEU A 655 -20.82 15.59 -1.63
CA LEU A 655 -19.78 15.25 -0.65
C LEU A 655 -19.12 16.54 -0.13
N PRO A 656 -18.80 16.64 1.17
CA PRO A 656 -18.26 17.85 1.77
C PRO A 656 -16.86 18.16 1.22
N LYS A 657 -16.75 19.27 0.49
CA LYS A 657 -15.51 19.76 -0.10
C LYS A 657 -14.42 19.95 0.97
N ASP A 658 -13.18 19.70 0.56
CA ASP A 658 -11.95 19.86 1.32
C ASP A 658 -11.76 18.87 2.49
N GLU A 659 -12.78 18.08 2.85
CA GLU A 659 -12.61 16.92 3.74
C GLU A 659 -11.78 15.81 3.07
N ILE A 660 -11.18 14.95 3.88
CA ILE A 660 -10.32 13.83 3.48
C ILE A 660 -11.15 12.54 3.55
N PHE A 661 -11.12 11.75 2.49
CA PHE A 661 -11.61 10.38 2.49
C PHE A 661 -10.48 9.43 2.87
N SER A 662 -10.70 8.66 3.93
CA SER A 662 -9.70 7.78 4.55
C SER A 662 -10.29 6.38 4.75
N ILE A 663 -9.40 5.37 4.73
CA ILE A 663 -9.72 3.99 5.07
C ILE A 663 -8.86 3.54 6.24
N GLY A 664 -9.29 2.49 6.94
CA GLY A 664 -8.54 1.96 8.07
C GLY A 664 -9.05 0.63 8.59
N THR A 665 -8.21 -0.03 9.39
CA THR A 665 -8.62 -1.19 10.20
C THR A 665 -9.20 -0.73 11.53
N GLY A 666 -9.99 -1.58 12.19
CA GLY A 666 -10.38 -1.39 13.60
C GLY A 666 -9.84 -2.49 14.50
N LYS A 667 -10.52 -2.69 15.62
CA LYS A 667 -10.28 -3.81 16.55
C LYS A 667 -10.44 -5.16 15.82
N PRO A 668 -9.71 -6.22 16.20
CA PRO A 668 -9.92 -7.56 15.68
C PRO A 668 -11.34 -8.04 16.04
N MET A 669 -12.08 -8.63 15.10
CA MET A 669 -13.42 -9.18 15.37
C MET A 669 -13.35 -10.67 15.69
N GLU A 670 -14.12 -11.14 16.68
CA GLU A 670 -14.26 -12.58 16.94
C GLU A 670 -15.15 -13.22 15.87
N ILE A 671 -14.65 -14.24 15.16
CA ILE A 671 -15.42 -15.13 14.28
C ILE A 671 -15.57 -16.52 14.91
N PHE A 672 -16.75 -17.12 14.80
CA PHE A 672 -17.04 -18.48 15.24
C PHE A 672 -17.50 -19.32 14.04
N VAL A 673 -16.80 -20.41 13.72
CA VAL A 673 -17.01 -21.22 12.50
C VAL A 673 -17.31 -22.67 12.84
N ILE A 674 -18.27 -23.29 12.14
CA ILE A 674 -18.62 -24.72 12.28
C ILE A 674 -18.06 -25.52 11.10
N TYR A 675 -17.04 -26.33 11.38
CA TYR A 675 -16.29 -27.12 10.40
C TYR A 675 -16.41 -28.64 10.66
N PRO A 676 -16.21 -29.47 9.62
CA PRO A 676 -16.14 -30.91 9.77
C PRO A 676 -14.70 -31.36 10.05
N HIS A 677 -14.49 -32.08 11.15
CA HIS A 677 -13.20 -32.71 11.46
C HIS A 677 -13.42 -34.19 11.77
N GLN A 678 -12.70 -35.08 11.06
CA GLN A 678 -12.78 -36.55 11.19
C GLN A 678 -14.21 -37.14 11.20
N GLY A 679 -15.13 -36.55 10.42
CA GLY A 679 -16.51 -37.03 10.28
C GLY A 679 -17.48 -36.62 11.39
N LYS A 680 -17.08 -35.73 12.30
CA LYS A 680 -17.97 -35.00 13.23
C LYS A 680 -17.94 -33.50 12.89
N LEU A 681 -18.86 -32.72 13.47
CA LEU A 681 -18.79 -31.26 13.41
C LEU A 681 -18.20 -30.71 14.71
N TYR A 682 -17.34 -29.71 14.56
CA TYR A 682 -16.75 -28.94 15.65
C TYR A 682 -16.97 -27.44 15.36
N MET A 683 -16.90 -26.64 16.41
CA MET A 683 -16.82 -25.19 16.33
C MET A 683 -15.42 -24.75 16.76
N GLY A 684 -14.90 -23.69 16.14
CA GLY A 684 -13.72 -22.96 16.62
C GLY A 684 -13.91 -21.46 16.56
N ARG A 685 -13.15 -20.73 17.38
CA ARG A 685 -13.09 -19.26 17.37
C ARG A 685 -11.79 -18.80 16.71
N GLY A 686 -11.88 -17.75 15.90
CA GLY A 686 -10.75 -17.06 15.30
C GLY A 686 -10.95 -15.54 15.29
N ALA A 687 -10.05 -14.85 14.61
CA ALA A 687 -10.06 -13.40 14.45
C ALA A 687 -10.21 -12.99 12.98
N THR A 688 -10.99 -11.97 12.68
CA THR A 688 -11.00 -11.32 11.35
C THR A 688 -10.72 -9.83 11.43
N PHE A 689 -10.32 -9.25 10.30
CA PHE A 689 -10.27 -7.80 10.15
C PHE A 689 -11.62 -7.13 10.44
N SER A 690 -11.57 -5.89 10.92
CA SER A 690 -12.66 -4.92 10.72
C SER A 690 -12.15 -3.78 9.83
N TYR A 691 -12.99 -3.34 8.88
CA TYR A 691 -12.61 -2.41 7.82
C TYR A 691 -13.53 -1.18 7.80
N TYR A 692 -12.96 0.00 7.61
CA TYR A 692 -13.67 1.28 7.67
C TYR A 692 -13.38 2.14 6.44
N GLU A 693 -14.40 2.85 5.97
CA GLU A 693 -14.33 3.89 4.94
C GLU A 693 -15.09 5.12 5.46
N PHE A 694 -14.47 6.29 5.50
CA PHE A 694 -15.08 7.48 6.10
C PHE A 694 -14.48 8.81 5.61
N LEU A 695 -15.15 9.90 5.95
CA LEU A 695 -14.68 11.27 5.74
C LEU A 695 -14.28 11.91 7.06
N ASN A 696 -13.20 12.69 7.07
CA ASN A 696 -12.83 13.58 8.17
C ASN A 696 -12.24 14.90 7.68
N LYS A 697 -12.34 15.95 8.49
CA LYS A 697 -11.88 17.32 8.14
C LYS A 697 -10.38 17.48 8.09
N GLU A 698 -9.65 16.67 8.86
CA GLU A 698 -8.20 16.73 8.99
C GLU A 698 -7.58 15.36 8.72
N ARG A 699 -6.34 15.35 8.24
CA ARG A 699 -5.54 14.13 8.12
C ARG A 699 -5.29 13.56 9.51
N LEU A 700 -5.74 12.33 9.73
CA LEU A 700 -5.63 11.65 11.02
C LEU A 700 -4.21 11.14 11.27
N THR A 701 -3.98 10.73 12.51
CA THR A 701 -2.86 9.89 12.94
C THR A 701 -3.43 8.73 13.74
N ASP A 702 -2.67 7.65 13.91
CA ASP A 702 -3.16 6.41 14.51
C ASP A 702 -3.67 6.61 15.95
N GLU A 703 -3.03 7.50 16.73
CA GLU A 703 -3.46 7.87 18.08
C GLU A 703 -4.92 8.38 18.09
N VAL A 704 -5.28 9.20 17.08
CA VAL A 704 -6.61 9.82 16.96
C VAL A 704 -7.62 8.84 16.36
N TRP A 705 -7.21 8.04 15.38
CA TRP A 705 -8.07 7.02 14.78
C TRP A 705 -8.44 5.92 15.78
N GLN A 706 -7.46 5.40 16.53
CA GLN A 706 -7.70 4.45 17.61
C GLN A 706 -8.70 5.03 18.63
N LYS A 707 -8.60 6.33 18.96
CA LYS A 707 -9.57 6.99 19.84
C LYS A 707 -11.00 7.00 19.25
N MET A 708 -11.14 7.26 17.95
CA MET A 708 -12.42 7.18 17.22
C MET A 708 -12.99 5.75 17.18
N VAL A 709 -12.13 4.72 17.05
CA VAL A 709 -12.50 3.29 17.08
C VAL A 709 -12.90 2.82 18.49
N TYR A 710 -12.35 3.43 19.54
CA TYR A 710 -12.79 3.21 20.92
C TYR A 710 -14.15 3.85 21.21
N ASP A 711 -14.33 5.12 20.82
CA ASP A 711 -15.57 5.90 21.06
C ASP A 711 -16.72 5.52 20.11
N GLU A 712 -16.50 4.60 19.17
CA GLU A 712 -17.44 4.19 18.11
C GLU A 712 -17.92 5.36 17.24
N ALA A 713 -17.04 6.35 17.05
CA ALA A 713 -17.34 7.60 16.33
C ALA A 713 -17.60 7.39 14.82
N THR A 714 -17.36 6.19 14.30
CA THR A 714 -17.63 5.77 12.92
C THR A 714 -18.03 4.30 12.93
N GLY A 715 -18.95 3.92 12.04
CA GLY A 715 -19.43 2.53 11.93
C GLY A 715 -19.00 1.87 10.62
N PHE A 716 -19.12 0.53 10.57
CA PHE A 716 -18.77 -0.26 9.40
C PHE A 716 -19.52 0.17 8.12
N PRO A 717 -18.87 0.10 6.94
CA PRO A 717 -19.48 0.21 5.62
C PRO A 717 -20.78 -0.61 5.46
N THR A 718 -21.75 -0.03 4.76
CA THR A 718 -23.13 -0.55 4.65
C THR A 718 -23.24 -1.94 4.03
N TRP A 719 -22.30 -2.31 3.15
CA TRP A 719 -22.34 -3.55 2.37
C TRP A 719 -21.98 -4.83 3.15
N TYR A 720 -21.33 -4.71 4.31
CA TYR A 720 -21.05 -5.85 5.21
C TYR A 720 -21.59 -5.69 6.64
N LYS A 721 -22.14 -4.53 7.00
CA LYS A 721 -22.66 -4.23 8.34
C LYS A 721 -23.77 -5.19 8.83
N ASP A 722 -24.42 -5.92 7.93
CA ASP A 722 -25.40 -6.97 8.25
C ASP A 722 -24.76 -8.29 8.73
N LEU A 723 -23.52 -8.61 8.31
CA LEU A 723 -22.80 -9.81 8.77
C LEU A 723 -22.41 -9.72 10.24
N VAL A 724 -22.02 -8.54 10.71
CA VAL A 724 -21.56 -8.36 12.10
C VAL A 724 -22.75 -8.33 13.05
N THR A 725 -22.73 -9.20 14.06
CA THR A 725 -23.73 -9.17 15.14
C THR A 725 -23.33 -8.22 16.26
N GLU A 726 -24.26 -7.99 17.17
CA GLU A 726 -23.97 -7.57 18.54
C GLU A 726 -22.82 -8.37 19.18
N GLU A 727 -22.21 -7.75 20.18
CA GLU A 727 -21.11 -8.29 20.98
C GLU A 727 -21.46 -9.68 21.55
N LYS A 728 -20.48 -10.58 21.57
CA LYS A 728 -20.62 -11.91 22.16
C LYS A 728 -20.70 -11.83 23.69
N GLU A 729 -21.62 -12.56 24.32
CA GLU A 729 -21.57 -12.78 25.77
C GLU A 729 -20.27 -13.51 26.13
N ALA A 730 -19.55 -12.99 27.13
CA ALA A 730 -18.23 -13.50 27.52
C ALA A 730 -18.24 -15.01 27.77
N ILE A 731 -17.21 -15.69 27.29
CA ILE A 731 -17.01 -17.12 27.54
C ILE A 731 -16.43 -17.24 28.96
N GLU A 732 -17.24 -17.70 29.90
CA GLU A 732 -16.83 -17.90 31.29
C GLU A 732 -15.81 -19.04 31.39
N PHE A 733 -14.81 -18.88 32.25
CA PHE A 733 -13.73 -19.86 32.44
C PHE A 733 -13.80 -20.45 33.86
N ASP A 734 -14.34 -21.66 33.97
CA ASP A 734 -14.31 -22.47 35.20
C ASP A 734 -12.88 -22.98 35.46
N SER A 735 -12.02 -22.07 35.91
CA SER A 735 -10.63 -22.33 36.32
C SER A 735 -10.45 -23.40 37.40
N TYR A 736 -11.55 -23.83 38.03
CA TYR A 736 -11.60 -24.91 39.00
C TYR A 736 -12.82 -25.80 38.73
N GLY A 737 -12.57 -27.06 38.31
CA GLY A 737 -13.62 -28.07 38.27
C GLY A 737 -14.24 -28.32 39.66
N PRO A 738 -15.48 -28.81 39.75
CA PRO A 738 -16.26 -28.86 41.01
C PRO A 738 -15.60 -29.67 42.14
N ASP A 739 -14.70 -30.60 41.82
CA ASP A 739 -13.94 -31.36 42.81
C ASP A 739 -12.93 -30.51 43.61
N TYR A 740 -12.53 -29.32 43.13
CA TYR A 740 -11.51 -28.50 43.79
C TYR A 740 -12.04 -27.84 45.07
N GLU A 741 -13.27 -27.29 45.06
CA GLU A 741 -13.93 -26.84 46.29
C GLU A 741 -14.19 -28.01 47.25
N GLU A 742 -14.61 -29.17 46.74
CA GLU A 742 -14.80 -30.37 47.57
C GLU A 742 -13.47 -30.93 48.14
N SER A 743 -12.32 -30.47 47.65
CA SER A 743 -11.01 -30.77 48.24
C SER A 743 -10.64 -29.80 49.38
N MET A 744 -10.85 -28.49 49.21
CA MET A 744 -10.52 -27.49 50.25
C MET A 744 -11.40 -27.57 51.50
N TYR A 745 -12.59 -28.17 51.41
CA TYR A 745 -13.47 -28.40 52.58
C TYR A 745 -13.26 -29.77 53.27
N LYS A 746 -12.12 -30.46 53.05
CA LYS A 746 -11.83 -31.80 53.62
C LYS A 746 -10.55 -31.93 54.47
N GLU A 747 -9.85 -30.84 54.78
CA GLU A 747 -8.78 -30.81 55.80
C GLU A 747 -9.25 -30.22 57.15
#